data_AF-A0A835F043-F1
#
_entry.id   AF-A0A835F043-F1
#
_cell.length_a   1.000
_cell.length_b   1.000
_cell.length_c   1.000
_cell.angle_alpha   90.00
_cell.angle_beta   90.00
_cell.angle_gamma   90.00
#
_symmetry.space_group_name_H-M   'P 1'
#
loop_
_entity.id
_entity.type
_entity.pdbx_description
1 polymer ?
#
loop_
_entity_poly.entity_id
_entity_poly.type
_entity_poly.pdbx_seq_one_letter_code
_entity_poly.pdbx_strand_id
1 'polypeptide(L)'
;MPSPAAPPKTSKKHHARLNNPFPRAVPSAAIRAGDAAPRLSFAPASKLAAHAHDFPVGTRFRLRWDPSHGGEVSLSRVVSSGAGDESRRAVMWGSVPGVAFLAAASASTEADESRGSFSLRDGRRAGLLVPHRQHVDKIKAFYRCDAEAELLRAAAFQASATTRFPVLVITGVVSAKPPSSSSASCSCCGLRRGRSSAAAARPTLSARYWIILEEKTDTQVGFSVKIGDYQWTCPHADLSKSSSPATATVTTNPRLHRPSLRLRLSSRVVQRPASKKTKLMMSPSREESSPLLPAMEERPEEFNRVFLTYASSRDERFYGFGEQFSRVEFKGKRVPILVQEQGIGRGDQPITFAANLVSYRQLFTSAYAVKSSRNQGVFSSGEDITKQYGVAFVYGNSVQGRILDGDSPTQLLTSYTESTGRPPVLPRWITSGAVVGMQGGTDTVRRVWNQLQEYDVPVSAFWLQDWVGQRKTAIGSQLWWNWEVDDAHYNGWKDLVSDLRRSGIRTMTYCNPCLVPMDQKPNTKRHLFEEAKKLGILVRDEAGEPYMMPNTAFDVAMLDFTNPDAHAWFKNILRGMVEDGVSGWMADFGEGLPLDARLHSGEDPVAAHNRYPELWARVNREFADEWRKSTTGNLSPEEESKDAGEEDDDGLVFFVRSGFRESSRWAMLFWEGDQMVSWQANDGIKSSVVGLLTGGLSGFPLNHSDAGGYCTVDLPFLRYRRSEELLLRWMEVNAFTVVFRTHEGNKPASNCQFYSSHRTLAHFARCAKIYKAWEFYRDELVREAAAMGLPVARHMFLHYPEDERVQGMTWQEFLVGTEMLVVPVLDKGRSKVTAYFPAGAGAWRHVWSGEEYVVGEMQGGLEAEVEARVGYPAVFVRSGSLVGERFVSNLRHLKVL
;
A
#
# COMPACT_ATOMS: atom_id res chain seq x y z
N MET A 1 -10.49 12.42 -22.00
CA MET A 1 -10.87 11.39 -21.01
C MET A 1 -11.12 10.08 -21.76
N PRO A 2 -10.58 8.93 -21.32
CA PRO A 2 -11.24 7.64 -21.56
C PRO A 2 -12.57 7.60 -20.77
N SER A 3 -13.43 6.62 -21.06
CA SER A 3 -14.57 6.34 -20.16
C SER A 3 -14.06 5.83 -18.81
N PRO A 4 -14.69 6.18 -17.67
CA PRO A 4 -14.47 5.43 -16.45
C PRO A 4 -14.99 4.00 -16.64
N ALA A 5 -14.22 3.01 -16.21
CA ALA A 5 -14.70 1.63 -16.14
C ALA A 5 -15.88 1.55 -15.17
N ALA A 6 -16.87 0.71 -15.45
CA ALA A 6 -18.03 0.56 -14.56
C ALA A 6 -17.56 0.13 -13.15
N PRO A 7 -17.94 0.87 -12.08
CA PRO A 7 -17.45 0.61 -10.73
C PRO A 7 -17.85 -0.79 -10.25
N PRO A 8 -17.08 -1.39 -9.32
CA PRO A 8 -17.44 -2.68 -8.75
C PRO A 8 -18.83 -2.60 -8.10
N LYS A 9 -19.64 -3.65 -8.27
CA LYS A 9 -20.93 -3.74 -7.57
C LYS A 9 -20.65 -4.11 -6.11
N THR A 10 -20.42 -3.08 -5.30
CA THR A 10 -20.37 -3.21 -3.84
C THR A 10 -21.68 -3.83 -3.34
N SER A 11 -21.60 -4.54 -2.23
CA SER A 11 -22.79 -5.12 -1.62
C SER A 11 -22.71 -5.01 -0.10
N LYS A 12 -23.34 -3.96 0.42
CA LYS A 12 -23.36 -3.59 1.84
C LYS A 12 -24.09 -4.64 2.67
N LYS A 13 -23.34 -5.58 3.26
CA LYS A 13 -23.86 -6.69 4.09
C LYS A 13 -23.66 -6.45 5.58
N HIS A 14 -23.92 -5.23 6.08
CA HIS A 14 -23.60 -4.81 7.46
C HIS A 14 -24.10 -5.75 8.57
N HIS A 15 -25.21 -6.50 8.36
CA HIS A 15 -25.74 -7.46 9.35
C HIS A 15 -26.15 -8.83 8.77
N ALA A 16 -25.82 -9.13 7.51
CA ALA A 16 -26.53 -10.16 6.75
C ALA A 16 -25.98 -11.61 6.85
N ARG A 17 -24.94 -11.88 7.67
CA ARG A 17 -24.38 -13.23 7.85
C ARG A 17 -23.87 -13.48 9.27
N LEU A 18 -24.30 -14.59 9.86
CA LEU A 18 -23.47 -15.35 10.81
C LEU A 18 -22.19 -15.75 10.06
N ASN A 19 -21.06 -15.20 10.47
CA ASN A 19 -19.84 -15.27 9.65
C ASN A 19 -19.32 -16.71 9.51
N ASN A 20 -19.01 -17.09 8.27
CA ASN A 20 -18.08 -18.18 8.02
C ASN A 20 -16.70 -17.69 8.50
N PRO A 21 -16.10 -18.30 9.55
CA PRO A 21 -14.91 -17.77 10.21
C PRO A 21 -13.66 -17.74 9.31
N PHE A 22 -13.71 -18.42 8.17
CA PHE A 22 -12.71 -18.34 7.12
C PHE A 22 -13.34 -17.69 5.87
N PRO A 23 -12.97 -16.44 5.51
CA PRO A 23 -13.15 -16.02 4.12
C PRO A 23 -12.35 -17.00 3.26
N ARG A 24 -13.04 -17.80 2.43
CA ARG A 24 -12.37 -18.68 1.46
C ARG A 24 -11.41 -17.81 0.63
N ALA A 25 -10.14 -18.21 0.58
CA ALA A 25 -9.11 -17.53 -0.19
C ALA A 25 -9.66 -17.18 -1.58
N VAL A 26 -9.64 -15.89 -1.91
CA VAL A 26 -10.40 -15.34 -3.04
C VAL A 26 -9.95 -16.02 -4.33
N PRO A 27 -10.82 -16.82 -4.99
CA PRO A 27 -10.53 -17.37 -6.30
C PRO A 27 -10.73 -16.26 -7.32
N SER A 28 -9.79 -15.32 -7.35
CA SER A 28 -9.60 -14.45 -8.50
C SER A 28 -9.25 -15.31 -9.70
N ALA A 29 -9.51 -14.81 -10.90
CA ALA A 29 -9.36 -15.55 -12.15
C ALA A 29 -7.88 -15.67 -12.58
N ALA A 30 -7.02 -16.14 -11.67
CA ALA A 30 -5.64 -16.48 -11.98
C ALA A 30 -5.60 -17.69 -12.93
N ILE A 31 -4.65 -17.65 -13.88
CA ILE A 31 -4.28 -18.79 -14.74
C ILE A 31 -4.03 -19.99 -13.82
N ARG A 32 -4.84 -21.04 -13.96
CA ARG A 32 -4.93 -22.11 -12.96
C ARG A 32 -3.66 -22.93 -12.93
N ALA A 33 -3.33 -23.50 -11.78
CA ALA A 33 -2.32 -24.56 -11.71
C ALA A 33 -2.77 -25.73 -12.59
N GLY A 34 -2.07 -25.96 -13.72
CA GLY A 34 -2.42 -26.94 -14.74
C GLY A 34 -2.86 -26.35 -16.09
N ASP A 35 -3.17 -25.05 -16.18
CA ASP A 35 -3.33 -24.39 -17.48
C ASP A 35 -1.95 -24.26 -18.14
N ALA A 36 -1.81 -24.79 -19.36
CA ALA A 36 -0.56 -24.70 -20.11
C ALA A 36 -0.20 -23.23 -20.39
N ALA A 37 1.05 -22.86 -20.12
CA ALA A 37 1.50 -21.47 -20.19
C ALA A 37 1.18 -20.84 -21.57
N PRO A 38 0.51 -19.67 -21.60
CA PRO A 38 0.25 -18.92 -22.82
C PRO A 38 1.47 -18.79 -23.72
N ARG A 39 1.36 -19.15 -25.00
CA ARG A 39 2.53 -19.09 -25.92
C ARG A 39 2.76 -17.67 -26.42
N LEU A 40 3.99 -17.20 -26.32
CA LEU A 40 4.46 -16.00 -27.01
C LEU A 40 4.66 -16.28 -28.51
N SER A 41 4.60 -15.25 -29.36
CA SER A 41 4.82 -15.38 -30.80
C SER A 41 5.06 -14.02 -31.47
N PHE A 42 5.65 -14.05 -32.66
CA PHE A 42 6.08 -12.86 -33.41
C PHE A 42 5.61 -12.95 -34.86
N ALA A 43 5.45 -11.80 -35.52
CA ALA A 43 5.04 -11.75 -36.91
C ALA A 43 6.14 -12.36 -37.80
N PRO A 44 5.86 -13.38 -38.64
CA PRO A 44 6.89 -14.06 -39.46
C PRO A 44 7.63 -13.13 -40.44
N ALA A 45 7.02 -12.02 -40.84
CA ALA A 45 7.63 -11.00 -41.70
C ALA A 45 8.36 -9.89 -40.93
N SER A 46 8.49 -9.97 -39.60
CA SER A 46 9.20 -8.99 -38.78
C SER A 46 10.69 -9.35 -38.64
N LYS A 47 11.57 -8.33 -38.55
CA LYS A 47 13.01 -8.54 -38.26
C LYS A 47 13.26 -9.26 -36.92
N LEU A 48 12.28 -9.23 -36.02
CA LEU A 48 12.31 -9.91 -34.72
C LEU A 48 12.35 -11.45 -34.88
N ALA A 49 11.80 -12.00 -35.97
CA ALA A 49 11.69 -13.45 -36.15
C ALA A 49 13.01 -14.16 -36.52
N ALA A 50 14.08 -13.42 -36.85
CA ALA A 50 15.32 -13.99 -37.38
C ALA A 50 16.48 -14.05 -36.36
N HIS A 51 16.70 -12.96 -35.62
CA HIS A 51 17.86 -12.79 -34.74
C HIS A 51 17.48 -12.01 -33.48
N ALA A 52 18.34 -12.06 -32.47
CA ALA A 52 18.24 -11.22 -31.29
C ALA A 52 18.56 -9.75 -31.65
N HIS A 53 17.89 -8.80 -31.00
CA HIS A 53 18.05 -7.36 -31.22
C HIS A 53 18.07 -6.61 -29.90
N ASP A 54 19.06 -5.75 -29.69
CA ASP A 54 19.10 -4.83 -28.55
C ASP A 54 18.47 -3.47 -28.95
N PHE A 55 17.55 -2.97 -28.13
CA PHE A 55 16.88 -1.67 -28.31
C PHE A 55 17.24 -0.70 -27.18
N PRO A 56 17.56 0.57 -27.48
CA PRO A 56 17.86 1.56 -26.44
C PRO A 56 16.60 2.04 -25.71
N VAL A 57 16.70 2.09 -24.38
CA VAL A 57 15.78 2.78 -23.46
C VAL A 57 16.61 3.85 -22.77
N GLY A 58 16.45 5.11 -23.20
CA GLY A 58 17.34 6.19 -22.85
C GLY A 58 18.80 5.93 -23.22
N THR A 59 19.71 6.45 -22.41
CA THR A 59 21.16 6.32 -22.58
C THR A 59 21.69 5.05 -21.91
N ARG A 60 21.22 4.77 -20.68
CA ARG A 60 21.75 3.76 -19.74
C ARG A 60 21.19 2.36 -19.90
N PHE A 61 20.01 2.18 -20.50
CA PHE A 61 19.32 0.89 -20.48
C PHE A 61 19.12 0.29 -21.88
N ARG A 62 19.14 -1.04 -21.98
CA ARG A 62 18.89 -1.78 -23.21
C ARG A 62 17.85 -2.86 -22.96
N LEU A 63 16.80 -2.85 -23.78
CA LEU A 63 15.87 -3.96 -23.88
C LEU A 63 16.38 -4.92 -24.96
N ARG A 64 16.80 -6.11 -24.57
CA ARG A 64 17.07 -7.20 -25.50
C ARG A 64 15.76 -7.89 -25.86
N TRP A 65 15.59 -8.15 -27.14
CA TRP A 65 14.68 -9.16 -27.67
C TRP A 65 15.51 -10.34 -28.16
N ASP A 66 15.13 -11.57 -27.79
CA ASP A 66 15.80 -12.79 -28.23
C ASP A 66 14.76 -13.83 -28.76
N PRO A 67 14.84 -14.28 -30.02
CA PRO A 67 13.89 -15.23 -30.59
C PRO A 67 14.09 -16.69 -30.15
N SER A 68 15.19 -16.99 -29.43
CA SER A 68 15.46 -18.34 -28.92
C SER A 68 14.38 -18.81 -27.94
N HIS A 69 14.24 -20.14 -27.80
CA HIS A 69 13.29 -20.80 -26.89
C HIS A 69 11.80 -20.39 -27.02
N GLY A 70 11.41 -19.77 -28.15
CA GLY A 70 10.06 -19.29 -28.42
C GLY A 70 9.85 -17.79 -28.15
N GLY A 71 10.89 -17.10 -27.68
CA GLY A 71 10.93 -15.65 -27.52
C GLY A 71 11.09 -15.18 -26.08
N GLU A 72 12.04 -14.28 -25.84
CA GLU A 72 12.25 -13.61 -24.56
C GLU A 72 12.48 -12.09 -24.77
N VAL A 73 11.97 -11.28 -23.85
CA VAL A 73 12.27 -9.86 -23.71
C VAL A 73 12.91 -9.64 -22.34
N SER A 74 14.11 -9.06 -22.30
CA SER A 74 14.84 -8.74 -21.07
C SER A 74 15.40 -7.32 -21.05
N LEU A 75 15.34 -6.66 -19.91
CA LEU A 75 15.81 -5.29 -19.69
C LEU A 75 17.10 -5.32 -18.87
N SER A 76 18.11 -4.56 -19.31
CA SER A 76 19.43 -4.52 -18.67
C SER A 76 19.99 -3.10 -18.55
N ARG A 77 20.76 -2.84 -17.50
CA ARG A 77 21.59 -1.64 -17.38
C ARG A 77 22.92 -1.85 -18.12
N VAL A 78 23.37 -0.82 -18.83
CA VAL A 78 24.68 -0.77 -19.48
C VAL A 78 25.62 0.04 -18.61
N VAL A 79 26.49 -0.66 -17.89
CA VAL A 79 27.63 -0.05 -17.21
C VAL A 79 28.72 0.21 -18.25
N SER A 80 29.19 1.45 -18.33
CA SER A 80 30.30 1.83 -19.20
C SER A 80 31.62 1.58 -18.48
N SER A 81 32.15 0.37 -18.57
CA SER A 81 33.55 0.07 -18.26
C SER A 81 34.47 1.01 -19.05
N GLY A 82 35.33 1.75 -18.35
CA GLY A 82 36.41 2.48 -18.99
C GLY A 82 37.45 1.50 -19.53
N ALA A 83 37.87 1.67 -20.78
CA ALA A 83 38.83 0.84 -21.51
C ALA A 83 38.43 -0.63 -21.76
N GLY A 84 37.91 -0.88 -22.97
CA GLY A 84 38.15 -2.12 -23.74
C GLY A 84 37.38 -3.39 -23.37
N ASP A 85 36.99 -3.59 -22.11
CA ASP A 85 36.39 -4.84 -21.63
C ASP A 85 34.86 -4.91 -21.79
N GLU A 86 34.31 -6.13 -21.90
CA GLU A 86 32.91 -6.37 -22.26
C GLU A 86 31.91 -5.68 -21.31
N SER A 87 30.89 -5.03 -21.88
CA SER A 87 29.88 -4.32 -21.10
C SER A 87 29.13 -5.29 -20.18
N ARG A 88 29.35 -5.22 -18.87
CA ARG A 88 28.70 -6.08 -17.88
C ARG A 88 27.20 -5.74 -17.83
N ARG A 89 26.36 -6.59 -18.44
CA ARG A 89 24.90 -6.40 -18.53
C ARG A 89 24.19 -7.11 -17.38
N ALA A 90 23.86 -6.40 -16.31
CA ALA A 90 22.93 -6.89 -15.30
C ALA A 90 21.50 -6.87 -15.87
N VAL A 91 20.82 -8.02 -15.89
CA VAL A 91 19.41 -8.13 -16.31
C VAL A 91 18.51 -7.80 -15.12
N MET A 92 17.86 -6.63 -15.17
CA MET A 92 17.01 -6.07 -14.13
C MET A 92 15.58 -6.66 -14.13
N TRP A 93 15.14 -7.17 -15.27
CA TRP A 93 13.80 -7.72 -15.49
C TRP A 93 13.79 -8.57 -16.76
N GLY A 94 12.98 -9.62 -16.81
CA GLY A 94 12.77 -10.39 -18.03
C GLY A 94 11.41 -11.10 -18.06
N SER A 95 10.91 -11.38 -19.26
CA SER A 95 9.80 -12.30 -19.49
C SER A 95 10.23 -13.75 -19.28
N VAL A 96 9.31 -14.67 -19.00
CA VAL A 96 9.59 -16.11 -19.08
C VAL A 96 9.75 -16.53 -20.56
N PRO A 97 10.82 -17.23 -20.97
CA PRO A 97 11.04 -17.62 -22.37
C PRO A 97 9.88 -18.42 -22.96
N GLY A 98 9.44 -18.01 -24.16
CA GLY A 98 8.33 -18.62 -24.90
C GLY A 98 6.93 -18.37 -24.33
N VAL A 99 6.81 -17.63 -23.23
CA VAL A 99 5.55 -17.43 -22.48
C VAL A 99 5.06 -15.99 -22.59
N ALA A 100 3.73 -15.80 -22.62
CA ALA A 100 3.12 -14.47 -22.65
C ALA A 100 3.42 -13.68 -21.37
N PHE A 101 4.05 -12.52 -21.53
CA PHE A 101 4.30 -11.54 -20.47
C PHE A 101 3.10 -10.62 -20.19
N LEU A 102 2.06 -10.62 -21.04
CA LEU A 102 0.80 -9.91 -20.80
C LEU A 102 -0.44 -10.81 -20.90
N ALA A 103 -1.39 -10.60 -20.00
CA ALA A 103 -2.77 -11.10 -20.10
C ALA A 103 -3.78 -10.05 -19.60
N ALA A 104 -5.07 -10.23 -19.92
CA ALA A 104 -6.13 -9.28 -19.55
C ALA A 104 -7.43 -9.98 -19.14
N ALA A 105 -8.31 -9.31 -18.40
CA ALA A 105 -9.65 -9.82 -18.10
C ALA A 105 -10.69 -8.71 -18.08
N SER A 106 -11.94 -9.09 -18.32
CA SER A 106 -13.10 -8.31 -17.91
C SER A 106 -13.82 -9.04 -16.78
N ALA A 107 -13.91 -8.44 -15.61
CA ALA A 107 -14.49 -9.05 -14.42
C ALA A 107 -15.20 -8.00 -13.55
N SER A 108 -16.45 -8.27 -13.18
CA SER A 108 -17.10 -7.55 -12.09
C SER A 108 -16.48 -7.99 -10.76
N THR A 109 -16.18 -7.03 -9.89
CA THR A 109 -15.81 -7.31 -8.49
C THR A 109 -17.00 -7.01 -7.60
N GLU A 110 -17.29 -7.94 -6.69
CA GLU A 110 -18.09 -7.70 -5.50
C GLU A 110 -17.13 -7.29 -4.38
N ALA A 111 -17.37 -6.14 -3.74
CA ALA A 111 -16.77 -5.82 -2.45
C ALA A 111 -17.81 -6.08 -1.35
N ASP A 112 -17.47 -6.94 -0.39
CA ASP A 112 -18.01 -6.85 0.96
C ASP A 112 -17.13 -5.83 1.74
N GLU A 113 -17.74 -4.98 2.57
CA GLU A 113 -17.04 -4.10 3.55
C GLU A 113 -17.52 -4.42 4.98
N SER A 114 -16.66 -4.24 5.98
CA SER A 114 -17.01 -4.19 7.39
C SER A 114 -16.01 -3.33 8.17
N ARG A 115 -16.41 -2.13 8.61
CA ARG A 115 -15.66 -1.26 9.54
C ARG A 115 -14.19 -1.04 9.11
N GLY A 116 -13.98 -0.53 7.90
CA GLY A 116 -12.63 -0.28 7.36
C GLY A 116 -11.84 -1.54 6.98
N SER A 117 -12.43 -2.74 7.02
CA SER A 117 -11.88 -3.97 6.44
C SER A 117 -12.71 -4.40 5.22
N PHE A 118 -12.05 -4.90 4.17
CA PHE A 118 -12.69 -5.18 2.89
C PHE A 118 -12.50 -6.65 2.45
N SER A 119 -13.44 -7.20 1.68
CA SER A 119 -13.31 -8.52 1.05
C SER A 119 -13.75 -8.44 -0.43
N LEU A 120 -12.77 -8.19 -1.29
CA LEU A 120 -12.93 -8.17 -2.75
C LEU A 120 -13.09 -9.59 -3.31
N ARG A 121 -14.02 -9.80 -4.25
CA ARG A 121 -14.19 -11.07 -4.98
C ARG A 121 -14.56 -10.83 -6.43
N ASP A 122 -13.82 -11.43 -7.36
CA ASP A 122 -14.21 -11.42 -8.78
C ASP A 122 -15.39 -12.37 -9.02
N GLY A 123 -16.38 -11.91 -9.80
CA GLY A 123 -17.60 -12.65 -10.10
C GLY A 123 -17.36 -13.88 -10.99
N ARG A 124 -18.18 -14.92 -10.83
CA ARG A 124 -18.05 -16.21 -11.57
C ARG A 124 -18.20 -16.09 -13.11
N ARG A 125 -18.65 -14.95 -13.63
CA ARG A 125 -18.74 -14.62 -15.06
C ARG A 125 -17.55 -13.78 -15.58
N ALA A 126 -16.40 -13.80 -14.89
CA ALA A 126 -15.20 -13.13 -15.38
C ALA A 126 -14.81 -13.61 -16.79
N GLY A 127 -14.94 -12.72 -17.77
CA GLY A 127 -14.43 -12.84 -19.13
C GLY A 127 -12.91 -12.69 -19.15
N LEU A 128 -12.22 -13.67 -18.57
CA LEU A 128 -10.75 -13.75 -18.56
C LEU A 128 -10.26 -14.07 -19.97
N LEU A 129 -9.62 -13.10 -20.62
CA LEU A 129 -8.81 -13.34 -21.80
C LEU A 129 -7.45 -13.90 -21.35
N VAL A 130 -7.45 -15.18 -20.93
CA VAL A 130 -6.21 -15.95 -20.94
C VAL A 130 -5.73 -15.94 -22.39
N PRO A 131 -4.58 -15.34 -22.72
CA PRO A 131 -4.06 -15.41 -24.07
C PRO A 131 -3.76 -16.89 -24.35
N HIS A 132 -4.44 -17.46 -25.33
CA HIS A 132 -3.94 -18.70 -25.94
C HIS A 132 -2.61 -18.41 -26.63
N ARG A 133 -2.50 -17.20 -27.18
CA ARG A 133 -1.34 -16.68 -27.88
C ARG A 133 -1.19 -15.19 -27.58
N GLN A 134 0.02 -14.75 -27.21
CA GLN A 134 0.43 -13.35 -27.33
C GLN A 134 1.18 -13.18 -28.65
N HIS A 135 0.95 -12.06 -29.32
CA HIS A 135 1.68 -11.62 -30.49
C HIS A 135 2.38 -10.30 -30.18
N VAL A 136 3.63 -10.14 -30.62
CA VAL A 136 4.30 -8.84 -30.69
C VAL A 136 4.39 -8.45 -32.15
N ASP A 137 3.80 -7.30 -32.49
CA ASP A 137 3.78 -6.77 -33.86
C ASP A 137 5.10 -6.05 -34.16
N LYS A 138 5.60 -5.29 -33.18
CA LYS A 138 6.71 -4.35 -33.34
C LYS A 138 7.35 -3.97 -32.01
N ILE A 139 8.66 -3.77 -32.04
CA ILE A 139 9.43 -3.03 -31.04
C ILE A 139 10.09 -1.86 -31.79
N LYS A 140 9.91 -0.62 -31.33
CA LYS A 140 10.59 0.57 -31.91
C LYS A 140 11.03 1.54 -30.81
N ALA A 141 12.30 1.93 -30.84
CA ALA A 141 12.81 3.11 -30.16
C ALA A 141 12.42 4.39 -30.93
N PHE A 142 11.87 5.37 -30.24
CA PHE A 142 11.50 6.70 -30.74
C PHE A 142 12.46 7.73 -30.14
N TYR A 143 12.97 8.64 -30.96
CA TYR A 143 13.85 9.74 -30.54
C TYR A 143 13.05 11.05 -30.43
N ARG A 144 13.68 12.12 -29.94
CA ARG A 144 12.98 13.41 -29.72
C ARG A 144 12.39 14.01 -31.00
N CYS A 145 12.96 13.71 -32.17
CA CYS A 145 12.42 14.05 -33.49
C CYS A 145 11.21 13.20 -33.93
N ASP A 146 10.99 12.02 -33.34
CA ASP A 146 9.80 11.19 -33.58
C ASP A 146 8.61 11.55 -32.66
N ALA A 147 8.73 12.55 -31.77
CA ALA A 147 7.81 12.75 -30.64
C ALA A 147 6.34 12.99 -31.05
N GLU A 148 6.10 13.52 -32.25
CA GLU A 148 4.74 13.71 -32.78
C GLU A 148 4.08 12.43 -33.33
N ALA A 149 4.79 11.30 -33.40
CA ALA A 149 4.33 10.11 -34.10
C ALA A 149 3.01 9.56 -33.54
N GLU A 150 2.10 9.20 -34.45
CA GLU A 150 0.75 8.65 -34.18
C GLU A 150 0.74 7.49 -33.16
N LEU A 151 1.77 6.63 -33.19
CA LEU A 151 1.94 5.51 -32.27
C LEU A 151 2.09 5.93 -30.80
N LEU A 152 2.76 7.05 -30.51
CA LEU A 152 2.88 7.59 -29.15
C LEU A 152 1.53 8.14 -28.68
N ARG A 153 0.81 8.86 -29.57
CA ARG A 153 -0.53 9.38 -29.30
C ARG A 153 -1.54 8.26 -28.99
N ALA A 154 -1.53 7.17 -29.77
CA ALA A 154 -2.41 6.01 -29.58
C ALA A 154 -2.15 5.29 -28.25
N ALA A 155 -0.88 5.15 -27.87
CA ALA A 155 -0.46 4.63 -26.58
C ALA A 155 -0.76 5.59 -25.40
N ALA A 156 -1.28 6.79 -25.68
CA ALA A 156 -1.51 7.88 -24.72
C ALA A 156 -0.23 8.39 -24.03
N PHE A 157 0.94 8.26 -24.69
CA PHE A 157 2.18 8.86 -24.21
C PHE A 157 2.21 10.36 -24.53
N GLN A 158 2.57 11.16 -23.53
CA GLN A 158 2.90 12.58 -23.70
C GLN A 158 4.32 12.80 -23.18
N ALA A 159 5.23 13.22 -24.07
CA ALA A 159 6.61 13.52 -23.68
C ALA A 159 6.64 14.81 -22.85
N SER A 160 7.40 14.82 -21.75
CA SER A 160 7.69 16.03 -20.97
C SER A 160 9.03 16.64 -21.38
N ALA A 161 9.33 17.85 -20.90
CA ALA A 161 10.66 18.44 -21.04
C ALA A 161 11.77 17.56 -20.44
N THR A 162 11.46 16.80 -19.38
CA THR A 162 12.36 15.90 -18.65
C THR A 162 12.43 14.47 -19.23
N THR A 163 11.63 14.13 -20.25
CA THR A 163 11.68 12.80 -20.88
C THR A 163 13.04 12.55 -21.53
N ARG A 164 13.74 11.53 -21.02
CA ARG A 164 15.02 11.05 -21.54
C ARG A 164 14.76 10.12 -22.73
N PHE A 165 15.21 10.55 -23.91
CA PHE A 165 15.08 9.79 -25.16
C PHE A 165 16.33 8.92 -25.41
N PRO A 166 16.22 7.82 -26.18
CA PRO A 166 15.01 7.30 -26.82
C PRO A 166 14.00 6.66 -25.85
N VAL A 167 12.72 6.79 -26.19
CA VAL A 167 11.60 6.10 -25.53
C VAL A 167 11.27 4.85 -26.35
N LEU A 168 11.13 3.70 -25.70
CA LEU A 168 10.92 2.42 -26.39
C LEU A 168 9.46 2.01 -26.31
N VAL A 169 8.86 1.62 -27.44
CA VAL A 169 7.47 1.12 -27.48
C VAL A 169 7.43 -0.29 -28.06
N ILE A 170 6.79 -1.19 -27.33
CA ILE A 170 6.38 -2.53 -27.77
C ILE A 170 4.89 -2.48 -28.08
N THR A 171 4.48 -2.94 -29.26
CA THR A 171 3.06 -3.05 -29.64
C THR A 171 2.74 -4.46 -30.07
N GLY A 172 1.56 -4.96 -29.70
CA GLY A 172 1.13 -6.30 -30.07
C GLY A 172 -0.36 -6.56 -29.88
N VAL A 173 -0.71 -7.85 -29.91
CA VAL A 173 -2.07 -8.36 -29.74
C VAL A 173 -2.07 -9.55 -28.79
N VAL A 174 -2.98 -9.57 -27.80
CA VAL A 174 -3.29 -10.77 -27.01
C VAL A 174 -4.59 -11.39 -27.54
N SER A 175 -4.67 -12.72 -27.67
CA SER A 175 -5.85 -13.40 -28.23
C SER A 175 -6.23 -14.69 -27.48
N ALA A 176 -7.53 -14.88 -27.27
CA ALA A 176 -8.09 -16.04 -26.59
C ALA A 176 -8.09 -17.30 -27.46
N LYS A 177 -8.39 -18.44 -26.83
CA LYS A 177 -8.69 -19.68 -27.55
C LYS A 177 -10.06 -19.55 -28.23
N PRO A 178 -10.21 -19.87 -29.53
CA PRO A 178 -11.52 -19.82 -30.18
C PRO A 178 -12.50 -20.81 -29.51
N PRO A 179 -13.79 -20.46 -29.38
CA PRO A 179 -14.78 -21.27 -28.67
C PRO A 179 -14.98 -22.64 -29.32
N SER A 180 -15.18 -23.68 -28.51
CA SER A 180 -15.31 -25.07 -28.95
C SER A 180 -16.66 -25.37 -29.61
N SER A 181 -17.74 -24.70 -29.20
CA SER A 181 -19.13 -25.09 -29.46
C SER A 181 -20.02 -23.98 -30.05
N SER A 182 -19.57 -23.31 -31.11
CA SER A 182 -20.41 -22.43 -31.94
C SER A 182 -20.67 -23.05 -33.31
N SER A 183 -21.92 -23.04 -33.79
CA SER A 183 -22.28 -23.52 -35.13
C SER A 183 -21.66 -22.67 -36.25
N ALA A 184 -21.51 -23.26 -37.43
CA ALA A 184 -20.65 -22.72 -38.50
C ALA A 184 -21.27 -21.56 -39.31
N SER A 185 -21.56 -20.43 -38.66
CA SER A 185 -21.98 -19.19 -39.32
C SER A 185 -21.54 -17.95 -38.54
N CYS A 186 -20.66 -17.11 -39.11
CA CYS A 186 -20.42 -15.78 -38.55
C CYS A 186 -21.55 -14.84 -38.97
N SER A 187 -22.29 -14.30 -38.01
CA SER A 187 -23.25 -13.22 -38.24
C SER A 187 -22.58 -11.92 -38.73
N CYS A 188 -21.27 -11.78 -38.51
CA CYS A 188 -20.47 -10.61 -38.83
C CYS A 188 -20.40 -10.23 -40.32
N CYS A 189 -20.58 -11.18 -41.25
CA CYS A 189 -20.26 -10.97 -42.67
C CYS A 189 -21.40 -11.34 -43.65
N GLY A 190 -22.59 -11.71 -43.17
CA GLY A 190 -23.78 -12.03 -43.98
C GLY A 190 -23.70 -13.25 -44.93
N LEU A 191 -22.49 -13.72 -45.25
CA LEU A 191 -22.20 -14.77 -46.22
C LEU A 191 -22.61 -16.17 -45.74
N ARG A 192 -23.86 -16.57 -46.05
CA ARG A 192 -24.15 -17.99 -46.29
C ARG A 192 -23.46 -18.42 -47.58
N ARG A 193 -22.47 -19.32 -47.50
CA ARG A 193 -21.92 -20.04 -48.67
C ARG A 193 -22.16 -21.54 -48.57
N GLY A 194 -22.37 -22.16 -49.73
CA GLY A 194 -22.67 -23.58 -49.86
C GLY A 194 -21.44 -24.49 -49.72
N ARG A 195 -21.68 -25.80 -49.84
CA ARG A 195 -20.69 -26.87 -49.63
C ARG A 195 -19.53 -26.81 -50.65
N SER A 196 -18.38 -26.28 -50.23
CA SER A 196 -17.05 -26.70 -50.71
C SER A 196 -16.00 -26.46 -49.60
N SER A 197 -14.84 -27.10 -49.73
CA SER A 197 -13.92 -27.32 -48.61
C SER A 197 -12.95 -26.17 -48.35
N ALA A 198 -13.21 -25.41 -47.28
CA ALA A 198 -12.20 -24.70 -46.50
C ALA A 198 -12.60 -24.73 -45.02
N ALA A 199 -11.65 -24.93 -44.11
CA ALA A 199 -11.94 -24.92 -42.67
C ALA A 199 -12.18 -23.48 -42.20
N ALA A 200 -13.46 -23.08 -42.09
CA ALA A 200 -13.85 -21.75 -41.65
C ALA A 200 -13.32 -21.47 -40.24
N ALA A 201 -12.24 -20.68 -40.15
CA ALA A 201 -11.62 -20.35 -38.88
C ALA A 201 -12.53 -19.44 -38.05
N ARG A 202 -12.54 -19.68 -36.73
CA ARG A 202 -13.56 -19.21 -35.80
C ARG A 202 -13.29 -17.76 -35.37
N PRO A 203 -14.34 -16.97 -35.07
CA PRO A 203 -14.15 -15.63 -34.52
C PRO A 203 -13.33 -15.70 -33.23
N THR A 204 -12.29 -14.87 -33.14
CA THR A 204 -11.34 -14.88 -32.03
C THR A 204 -11.40 -13.55 -31.30
N LEU A 205 -11.63 -13.59 -29.99
CA LEU A 205 -11.54 -12.43 -29.12
C LEU A 205 -10.06 -12.03 -28.97
N SER A 206 -9.76 -10.77 -29.25
CA SER A 206 -8.41 -10.23 -29.18
C SER A 206 -8.41 -8.79 -28.68
N ALA A 207 -7.28 -8.32 -28.16
CA ALA A 207 -7.07 -6.93 -27.76
C ALA A 207 -5.67 -6.48 -28.15
N ARG A 208 -5.53 -5.24 -28.62
CA ARG A 208 -4.20 -4.65 -28.83
C ARG A 208 -3.62 -4.20 -27.49
N TYR A 209 -2.29 -4.20 -27.40
CA TYR A 209 -1.59 -3.63 -26.25
C TYR A 209 -0.40 -2.77 -26.68
N TRP A 210 -0.04 -1.86 -25.80
CA TRP A 210 1.15 -1.02 -25.86
C TRP A 210 1.90 -1.16 -24.53
N ILE A 211 3.21 -1.41 -24.60
CA ILE A 211 4.13 -1.17 -23.48
C ILE A 211 5.06 -0.03 -23.88
N ILE A 212 5.21 0.97 -23.02
CA ILE A 212 6.18 2.05 -23.16
C ILE A 212 7.24 1.88 -22.06
N LEU A 213 8.51 2.03 -22.42
CA LEU A 213 9.65 2.06 -21.49
C LEU A 213 10.44 3.37 -21.68
N GLU A 214 10.71 4.05 -20.58
CA GLU A 214 11.35 5.37 -20.55
C GLU A 214 12.40 5.43 -19.42
N GLU A 215 13.61 5.88 -19.71
CA GLU A 215 14.62 6.13 -18.67
C GLU A 215 14.18 7.30 -17.78
N LYS A 216 14.09 7.09 -16.46
CA LYS A 216 13.71 8.14 -15.49
C LYS A 216 14.94 8.67 -14.74
N THR A 217 15.79 7.76 -14.28
CA THR A 217 17.07 8.06 -13.62
C THR A 217 18.11 7.04 -14.09
N ASP A 218 19.37 7.21 -13.71
CA ASP A 218 20.48 6.31 -14.06
C ASP A 218 20.38 4.90 -13.41
N THR A 219 19.33 4.68 -12.61
CA THR A 219 18.99 3.45 -11.88
C THR A 219 17.52 3.01 -12.09
N GLN A 220 16.73 3.71 -12.92
CA GLN A 220 15.28 3.46 -13.05
C GLN A 220 14.75 3.61 -14.47
N VAL A 221 13.99 2.60 -14.91
CA VAL A 221 13.18 2.63 -16.13
C VAL A 221 11.71 2.70 -15.74
N GLY A 222 11.03 3.78 -16.07
CA GLY A 222 9.57 3.87 -15.99
C GLY A 222 8.92 2.99 -17.05
N PHE A 223 7.84 2.29 -16.69
CA PHE A 223 7.03 1.52 -17.63
C PHE A 223 5.57 1.93 -17.55
N SER A 224 4.87 1.85 -18.68
CA SER A 224 3.41 1.87 -18.72
C SER A 224 2.88 0.84 -19.71
N VAL A 225 1.78 0.20 -19.35
CA VAL A 225 1.06 -0.78 -20.16
C VAL A 225 -0.37 -0.28 -20.35
N LYS A 226 -0.87 -0.37 -21.57
CA LYS A 226 -2.27 -0.11 -21.91
C LYS A 226 -2.83 -1.27 -22.72
N ILE A 227 -3.97 -1.82 -22.31
CA ILE A 227 -4.78 -2.73 -23.10
C ILE A 227 -5.86 -1.89 -23.81
N GLY A 228 -6.07 -2.15 -25.09
CA GLY A 228 -7.13 -1.51 -25.89
C GLY A 228 -8.40 -2.35 -25.95
N ASP A 229 -9.43 -1.75 -26.55
CA ASP A 229 -10.76 -2.33 -26.71
C ASP A 229 -10.72 -3.68 -27.45
N TYR A 230 -11.73 -4.51 -27.18
CA TYR A 230 -11.80 -5.84 -27.76
C TYR A 230 -12.12 -5.81 -29.26
N GLN A 231 -11.41 -6.63 -30.03
CA GLN A 231 -11.63 -6.84 -31.45
C GLN A 231 -11.95 -8.31 -31.71
N TRP A 232 -13.14 -8.57 -32.23
CA TRP A 232 -13.55 -9.87 -32.74
C TRP A 232 -13.04 -10.03 -34.17
N THR A 233 -11.85 -10.61 -34.31
CA THR A 233 -11.28 -10.87 -35.64
C THR A 233 -11.98 -12.07 -36.28
N CYS A 234 -12.48 -11.88 -37.51
CA CYS A 234 -13.02 -12.93 -38.35
C CYS A 234 -12.15 -13.07 -39.61
N PRO A 235 -11.72 -14.29 -40.02
CA PRO A 235 -10.77 -14.48 -41.11
C PRO A 235 -11.19 -13.92 -42.48
N HIS A 236 -12.48 -13.66 -42.68
CA HIS A 236 -13.04 -13.21 -43.96
C HIS A 236 -12.87 -11.71 -44.23
N ALA A 237 -12.29 -10.95 -43.30
CA ALA A 237 -12.24 -9.48 -43.35
C ALA A 237 -11.18 -8.90 -44.30
N ASP A 238 -10.17 -9.68 -44.71
CA ASP A 238 -8.97 -9.17 -45.41
C ASP A 238 -8.86 -9.69 -46.86
N LEU A 239 -9.90 -9.41 -47.66
CA LEU A 239 -9.98 -9.74 -49.10
C LEU A 239 -10.41 -8.54 -49.97
N SER A 240 -10.04 -7.32 -49.58
CA SER A 240 -10.43 -6.09 -50.28
C SER A 240 -9.36 -4.99 -50.34
N LYS A 241 -8.07 -5.37 -50.40
CA LYS A 241 -6.96 -4.44 -50.70
C LYS A 241 -6.03 -4.98 -51.80
N SER A 242 -6.55 -5.07 -53.04
CA SER A 242 -5.74 -5.40 -54.23
C SER A 242 -6.33 -4.82 -55.53
N SER A 243 -6.54 -3.51 -55.58
CA SER A 243 -6.61 -2.75 -56.83
C SER A 243 -6.37 -1.25 -56.59
N SER A 244 -5.62 -0.62 -57.49
CA SER A 244 -5.34 0.83 -57.50
C SER A 244 -6.48 1.58 -58.23
N PRO A 245 -6.65 2.90 -58.00
CA PRO A 245 -7.85 3.61 -58.42
C PRO A 245 -7.90 3.90 -59.93
N ALA A 246 -9.10 3.86 -60.49
CA ALA A 246 -9.41 4.35 -61.83
C ALA A 246 -10.61 5.33 -61.76
N THR A 247 -10.46 6.46 -62.44
CA THR A 247 -11.45 7.54 -62.56
C THR A 247 -12.69 7.15 -63.36
N ALA A 248 -13.88 7.52 -62.89
CA ALA A 248 -14.90 8.24 -63.68
C ALA A 248 -16.00 8.82 -62.77
N THR A 249 -16.64 9.91 -63.23
CA THR A 249 -17.75 10.61 -62.57
C THR A 249 -19.08 10.40 -63.33
N VAL A 250 -20.14 11.01 -62.79
CA VAL A 250 -21.44 11.36 -63.43
C VAL A 250 -22.63 10.41 -63.19
N THR A 251 -23.77 11.07 -62.94
CA THR A 251 -25.14 10.61 -62.68
C THR A 251 -25.83 10.00 -63.95
N THR A 252 -27.07 9.50 -64.00
CA THR A 252 -28.34 9.74 -63.24
C THR A 252 -29.40 8.67 -63.62
N ASN A 253 -30.34 8.29 -62.72
CA ASN A 253 -31.81 7.98 -62.90
C ASN A 253 -32.39 7.21 -64.15
N PRO A 254 -33.68 6.75 -64.16
CA PRO A 254 -34.58 6.24 -63.10
C PRO A 254 -35.54 5.04 -63.49
N ARG A 255 -36.32 4.49 -62.52
CA ARG A 255 -37.61 3.72 -62.68
C ARG A 255 -37.52 2.31 -63.36
N LEU A 256 -38.52 1.40 -63.38
CA LEU A 256 -39.98 1.42 -63.06
C LEU A 256 -40.52 0.01 -62.61
N HIS A 257 -41.70 -0.06 -61.98
CA HIS A 257 -42.44 -1.29 -61.53
C HIS A 257 -43.41 -1.89 -62.59
N ARG A 258 -43.89 -3.15 -62.41
CA ARG A 258 -45.35 -3.56 -62.45
C ARG A 258 -45.63 -5.04 -61.96
N PRO A 259 -46.91 -5.48 -61.71
CA PRO A 259 -47.25 -6.50 -60.67
C PRO A 259 -48.42 -7.51 -60.94
N SER A 260 -48.79 -8.33 -59.94
CA SER A 260 -50.13 -8.97 -59.67
C SER A 260 -50.19 -9.51 -58.21
N LEU A 261 -51.20 -9.30 -57.32
CA LEU A 261 -52.65 -9.64 -57.22
C LEU A 261 -52.93 -11.10 -56.72
N ARG A 262 -53.94 -11.45 -55.88
CA ARG A 262 -55.19 -10.78 -55.41
C ARG A 262 -55.61 -11.10 -53.93
N LEU A 263 -56.85 -11.57 -53.64
CA LEU A 263 -57.56 -11.71 -52.32
C LEU A 263 -58.52 -12.94 -52.31
N ARG A 264 -59.32 -13.35 -51.29
CA ARG A 264 -59.33 -13.45 -49.78
C ARG A 264 -60.76 -13.91 -49.30
N LEU A 265 -60.98 -14.25 -47.99
CA LEU A 265 -62.27 -14.52 -47.25
C LEU A 265 -62.92 -15.93 -47.45
N SER A 266 -63.79 -16.53 -46.60
CA SER A 266 -64.16 -16.52 -45.13
C SER A 266 -65.28 -17.61 -44.88
N SER A 267 -65.95 -17.96 -43.74
CA SER A 267 -66.03 -17.60 -42.28
C SER A 267 -66.87 -18.65 -41.45
N ARG A 268 -66.92 -18.56 -40.08
CA ARG A 268 -68.04 -19.00 -39.15
C ARG A 268 -68.24 -20.56 -38.94
N VAL A 269 -69.00 -21.19 -37.97
CA VAL A 269 -69.88 -20.80 -36.79
C VAL A 269 -70.21 -21.98 -35.80
N VAL A 270 -70.41 -21.74 -34.47
CA VAL A 270 -71.28 -22.50 -33.45
C VAL A 270 -70.88 -23.98 -33.04
N GLN A 271 -71.24 -24.70 -31.92
CA GLN A 271 -72.16 -24.58 -30.74
C GLN A 271 -71.60 -25.08 -29.34
N ARG A 272 -72.38 -25.84 -28.53
CA ARG A 272 -72.27 -26.36 -27.12
C ARG A 272 -73.42 -27.41 -26.85
N PRO A 273 -73.64 -28.12 -25.69
CA PRO A 273 -73.15 -27.95 -24.28
C PRO A 273 -72.83 -29.24 -23.42
N ALA A 274 -72.39 -29.05 -22.14
CA ALA A 274 -72.59 -29.81 -20.85
C ALA A 274 -72.68 -31.36 -20.75
N SER A 275 -72.29 -32.10 -19.68
CA SER A 275 -71.56 -31.92 -18.39
C SER A 275 -71.19 -33.33 -17.82
N LYS A 276 -70.21 -33.59 -16.93
CA LYS A 276 -70.22 -33.39 -15.45
C LYS A 276 -68.92 -33.97 -14.80
N LYS A 277 -68.41 -33.35 -13.72
CA LYS A 277 -67.39 -33.83 -12.72
C LYS A 277 -65.99 -34.26 -13.22
N THR A 278 -64.88 -34.14 -12.46
CA THR A 278 -64.42 -33.14 -11.46
C THR A 278 -62.87 -33.17 -11.44
N LYS A 279 -62.27 -31.98 -11.21
CA LYS A 279 -60.85 -31.63 -10.89
C LYS A 279 -59.95 -32.77 -10.30
N LEU A 280 -58.63 -32.77 -10.47
CA LEU A 280 -57.72 -31.65 -10.81
C LEU A 280 -56.45 -32.12 -11.57
N MET A 281 -56.31 -31.79 -12.86
CA MET A 281 -55.03 -31.93 -13.60
C MET A 281 -55.04 -31.11 -14.89
N MET A 282 -54.23 -30.04 -15.00
CA MET A 282 -53.96 -29.25 -16.22
C MET A 282 -52.83 -28.24 -15.96
N SER A 283 -52.01 -27.82 -16.94
CA SER A 283 -51.71 -28.37 -18.28
C SER A 283 -50.56 -27.55 -18.91
N PRO A 284 -49.77 -28.08 -19.86
CA PRO A 284 -48.75 -27.30 -20.57
C PRO A 284 -49.36 -26.41 -21.67
N SER A 285 -48.87 -25.17 -21.77
CA SER A 285 -49.09 -24.29 -22.94
C SER A 285 -48.10 -24.64 -24.05
N ARG A 286 -48.61 -24.91 -25.26
CA ARG A 286 -47.78 -25.29 -26.42
C ARG A 286 -47.46 -24.08 -27.31
N GLU A 287 -46.17 -23.88 -27.54
CA GLU A 287 -45.57 -23.55 -28.86
C GLU A 287 -46.34 -22.55 -29.77
N GLU A 288 -46.20 -21.24 -29.51
CA GLU A 288 -46.16 -20.26 -30.61
C GLU A 288 -44.70 -20.06 -31.04
N SER A 289 -44.36 -20.55 -32.23
CA SER A 289 -42.98 -20.63 -32.74
C SER A 289 -42.51 -19.33 -33.40
N SER A 290 -42.46 -18.24 -32.63
CA SER A 290 -41.62 -17.10 -32.98
C SER A 290 -40.14 -17.50 -32.89
N PRO A 291 -39.30 -17.25 -33.91
CA PRO A 291 -37.88 -17.58 -33.86
C PRO A 291 -37.14 -16.60 -32.96
N LEU A 292 -37.26 -16.81 -31.64
CA LEU A 292 -36.43 -16.17 -30.64
C LEU A 292 -34.95 -16.47 -30.97
N LEU A 293 -34.25 -15.44 -31.42
CA LEU A 293 -32.80 -15.45 -31.56
C LEU A 293 -32.21 -15.90 -30.21
N PRO A 294 -31.25 -16.83 -30.17
CA PRO A 294 -30.56 -17.15 -28.92
C PRO A 294 -29.97 -15.86 -28.37
N ALA A 295 -30.27 -15.56 -27.11
CA ALA A 295 -29.85 -14.32 -26.48
C ALA A 295 -28.33 -14.15 -26.66
N MET A 296 -27.91 -13.03 -27.25
CA MET A 296 -26.50 -12.71 -27.36
C MET A 296 -25.90 -12.70 -25.95
N GLU A 297 -24.84 -13.47 -25.75
CA GLU A 297 -24.06 -13.41 -24.52
C GLU A 297 -23.64 -11.95 -24.27
N GLU A 298 -23.87 -11.47 -23.04
CA GLU A 298 -23.58 -10.10 -22.64
C GLU A 298 -22.10 -9.80 -22.92
N ARG A 299 -21.84 -8.91 -23.89
CA ARG A 299 -20.48 -8.62 -24.33
C ARG A 299 -19.77 -7.84 -23.22
N PRO A 300 -18.61 -8.29 -22.72
CA PRO A 300 -17.81 -7.47 -21.83
C PRO A 300 -17.34 -6.23 -22.60
N GLU A 301 -17.75 -5.04 -22.16
CA GLU A 301 -17.55 -3.81 -22.93
C GLU A 301 -16.09 -3.33 -22.89
N GLU A 302 -15.39 -3.51 -21.76
CA GLU A 302 -13.98 -3.18 -21.60
C GLU A 302 -13.19 -4.27 -20.84
N PHE A 303 -11.86 -4.28 -21.02
CA PHE A 303 -10.92 -5.02 -20.17
C PHE A 303 -10.60 -4.21 -18.92
N ASN A 304 -10.82 -4.76 -17.73
CA ASN A 304 -10.58 -4.08 -16.45
C ASN A 304 -9.62 -4.85 -15.51
N ARG A 305 -8.83 -5.79 -16.05
CA ARG A 305 -7.63 -6.32 -15.41
C ARG A 305 -6.47 -6.33 -16.39
N VAL A 306 -5.27 -6.02 -15.90
CA VAL A 306 -3.98 -6.28 -16.56
C VAL A 306 -3.17 -7.23 -15.69
N PHE A 307 -2.50 -8.21 -16.31
CA PHE A 307 -1.54 -9.11 -15.66
C PHE A 307 -0.20 -9.04 -16.39
N LEU A 308 0.88 -8.96 -15.62
CA LEU A 308 2.27 -8.90 -16.07
C LEU A 308 3.05 -10.12 -15.55
N THR A 309 3.46 -11.01 -16.45
CA THR A 309 4.25 -12.22 -16.10
C THR A 309 5.74 -11.93 -16.26
N TYR A 310 6.54 -12.17 -15.23
CA TYR A 310 7.99 -11.96 -15.24
C TYR A 310 8.77 -13.17 -14.71
N ALA A 311 9.97 -13.41 -15.25
CA ALA A 311 10.84 -14.49 -14.82
C ALA A 311 11.37 -14.24 -13.41
N SER A 312 11.41 -15.30 -12.59
CA SER A 312 11.92 -15.25 -11.21
C SER A 312 12.48 -16.61 -10.82
N SER A 313 13.68 -16.67 -10.22
CA SER A 313 14.27 -17.97 -9.83
C SER A 313 13.55 -18.59 -8.64
N ARG A 314 13.72 -19.90 -8.42
CA ARG A 314 13.13 -20.60 -7.27
C ARG A 314 13.51 -19.95 -5.94
N ASP A 315 14.79 -19.59 -5.82
CA ASP A 315 15.46 -19.22 -4.58
C ASP A 315 15.53 -17.70 -4.39
N GLU A 316 14.83 -16.95 -5.26
CA GLU A 316 14.66 -15.51 -5.17
C GLU A 316 13.62 -15.14 -4.10
N ARG A 317 14.01 -14.32 -3.14
CA ARG A 317 13.17 -13.87 -2.02
C ARG A 317 12.57 -12.49 -2.31
N PHE A 318 11.39 -12.22 -1.77
CA PHE A 318 10.64 -10.98 -2.01
C PHE A 318 10.27 -10.29 -0.70
N TYR A 319 10.59 -9.01 -0.63
CA TYR A 319 10.56 -8.16 0.56
C TYR A 319 9.76 -6.87 0.32
N GLY A 320 9.30 -6.24 1.40
CA GLY A 320 8.58 -4.98 1.36
C GLY A 320 7.06 -5.18 1.44
N PHE A 321 6.33 -4.79 0.39
CA PHE A 321 4.87 -4.67 0.36
C PHE A 321 4.30 -3.68 1.40
N GLY A 322 5.07 -2.64 1.70
CA GLY A 322 4.76 -1.64 2.71
C GLY A 322 5.08 -2.11 4.13
N GLU A 323 4.27 -1.66 5.08
CA GLU A 323 4.35 -2.13 6.45
C GLU A 323 3.57 -3.45 6.61
N GLN A 324 4.31 -4.49 6.97
CA GLN A 324 3.86 -5.88 7.09
C GLN A 324 4.20 -6.40 8.49
N PHE A 325 3.29 -7.16 9.09
CA PHE A 325 3.34 -7.45 10.53
C PHE A 325 3.50 -8.94 10.84
N SER A 326 3.10 -9.81 9.90
CA SER A 326 3.19 -11.27 10.03
C SER A 326 4.39 -11.89 9.31
N ARG A 327 4.99 -11.16 8.34
CA ARG A 327 6.00 -11.69 7.40
C ARG A 327 6.91 -10.59 6.89
N VAL A 328 8.20 -10.93 6.74
CA VAL A 328 9.18 -10.14 5.98
C VAL A 328 9.32 -10.66 4.54
N GLU A 329 9.17 -11.97 4.35
CA GLU A 329 9.42 -12.69 3.08
C GLU A 329 8.11 -13.21 2.44
N PHE A 330 7.98 -13.05 1.12
CA PHE A 330 6.75 -13.27 0.35
C PHE A 330 6.86 -14.21 -0.87
N LYS A 331 7.98 -14.90 -1.08
CA LYS A 331 8.09 -15.96 -2.09
C LYS A 331 7.09 -17.08 -1.80
N GLY A 332 6.47 -17.60 -2.86
CA GLY A 332 5.42 -18.59 -2.71
C GLY A 332 4.13 -18.05 -2.07
N LYS A 333 3.90 -16.73 -2.06
CA LYS A 333 2.67 -16.09 -1.55
C LYS A 333 1.94 -15.32 -2.66
N ARG A 334 0.72 -14.89 -2.34
CA ARG A 334 -0.03 -13.88 -3.10
C ARG A 334 -0.36 -12.74 -2.15
N VAL A 335 0.00 -11.51 -2.52
CA VAL A 335 -0.15 -10.31 -1.68
C VAL A 335 -1.18 -9.38 -2.35
N PRO A 336 -2.35 -9.12 -1.74
CA PRO A 336 -3.26 -8.07 -2.20
C PRO A 336 -2.75 -6.70 -1.75
N ILE A 337 -2.79 -5.67 -2.60
CA ILE A 337 -2.45 -4.30 -2.18
C ILE A 337 -3.71 -3.47 -1.99
N LEU A 338 -4.12 -3.34 -0.73
CA LEU A 338 -5.27 -2.56 -0.30
C LEU A 338 -4.97 -1.94 1.08
N VAL A 339 -5.18 -0.64 1.22
CA VAL A 339 -5.12 0.05 2.52
C VAL A 339 -6.39 -0.30 3.30
N GLN A 340 -6.27 -0.79 4.54
CA GLN A 340 -7.42 -1.16 5.36
C GLN A 340 -7.04 -1.19 6.85
N GLU A 341 -8.01 -1.42 7.74
CA GLU A 341 -7.76 -1.72 9.15
C GLU A 341 -6.85 -2.96 9.29
N GLN A 342 -5.83 -2.87 10.16
CA GLN A 342 -4.75 -3.86 10.30
C GLN A 342 -5.21 -5.28 10.68
N GLY A 343 -6.33 -5.40 11.38
CA GLY A 343 -6.82 -6.65 11.96
C GLY A 343 -7.08 -6.55 13.46
N ILE A 344 -7.36 -7.70 14.08
CA ILE A 344 -7.18 -7.98 15.52
C ILE A 344 -6.78 -9.47 15.59
N GLY A 345 -5.69 -9.81 16.25
CA GLY A 345 -5.11 -11.16 16.32
C GLY A 345 -4.39 -11.61 15.04
N ARG A 346 -4.86 -11.18 13.87
CA ARG A 346 -4.15 -11.26 12.57
C ARG A 346 -3.63 -12.65 12.20
N GLY A 347 -4.39 -13.68 12.59
CA GLY A 347 -4.08 -15.10 12.39
C GLY A 347 -3.89 -15.85 13.70
N ASP A 348 -3.45 -15.16 14.76
CA ASP A 348 -3.29 -15.73 16.09
C ASP A 348 -4.65 -16.11 16.68
N GLN A 349 -4.77 -17.37 17.11
CA GLN A 349 -6.01 -17.94 17.66
C GLN A 349 -5.94 -18.04 19.19
N PRO A 350 -7.07 -18.05 19.90
CA PRO A 350 -8.46 -17.97 19.41
C PRO A 350 -8.96 -16.54 19.11
N ILE A 351 -8.13 -15.51 19.32
CA ILE A 351 -8.58 -14.11 19.25
C ILE A 351 -9.02 -13.69 17.84
N THR A 352 -8.31 -14.08 16.79
CA THR A 352 -8.70 -13.75 15.40
C THR A 352 -10.10 -14.30 15.06
N PHE A 353 -10.42 -15.52 15.50
CA PHE A 353 -11.77 -16.10 15.36
C PHE A 353 -12.83 -15.26 16.09
N ALA A 354 -12.56 -14.87 17.35
CA ALA A 354 -13.50 -14.08 18.13
C ALA A 354 -13.72 -12.67 17.57
N ALA A 355 -12.67 -12.02 17.04
CA ALA A 355 -12.79 -10.77 16.31
C ALA A 355 -13.68 -10.94 15.07
N ASN A 356 -13.41 -11.97 14.25
CA ASN A 356 -14.16 -12.27 13.02
C ASN A 356 -15.64 -12.63 13.24
N LEU A 357 -16.05 -13.02 14.46
CA LEU A 357 -17.48 -13.16 14.80
C LEU A 357 -18.21 -11.81 14.93
N VAL A 358 -17.50 -10.73 15.27
CA VAL A 358 -18.06 -9.38 15.51
C VAL A 358 -17.83 -8.44 14.32
N SER A 359 -16.71 -8.58 13.63
CA SER A 359 -16.33 -7.86 12.41
C SER A 359 -15.25 -8.66 11.72
N TYR A 360 -15.45 -9.12 10.47
CA TYR A 360 -14.36 -9.80 9.78
C TYR A 360 -13.25 -8.78 9.48
N ARG A 361 -12.00 -9.16 9.73
CA ARG A 361 -10.81 -8.37 9.37
C ARG A 361 -9.82 -9.24 8.61
N GLN A 362 -9.10 -8.65 7.65
CA GLN A 362 -8.09 -9.38 6.88
C GLN A 362 -6.74 -9.44 7.61
N LEU A 363 -5.84 -10.27 7.08
CA LEU A 363 -4.50 -10.51 7.62
C LEU A 363 -3.44 -9.54 7.05
N PHE A 364 -3.80 -8.76 6.04
CA PHE A 364 -2.88 -7.98 5.21
C PHE A 364 -3.30 -6.52 5.16
N THR A 365 -2.49 -5.66 5.75
CA THR A 365 -2.34 -4.26 5.32
C THR A 365 -1.14 -4.16 4.40
N SER A 366 -1.07 -3.11 3.59
CA SER A 366 -0.02 -2.99 2.58
C SER A 366 0.12 -1.56 2.08
N ALA A 367 1.37 -1.15 1.90
CA ALA A 367 1.75 -0.02 1.06
C ALA A 367 2.59 -0.53 -0.12
N TYR A 368 3.12 0.37 -0.94
CA TYR A 368 3.39 0.08 -2.35
C TYR A 368 4.89 0.07 -2.68
N ALA A 369 5.55 -1.08 -2.49
CA ALA A 369 6.88 -1.38 -3.04
C ALA A 369 7.14 -2.89 -3.03
N VAL A 370 7.86 -3.42 -4.02
CA VAL A 370 8.36 -4.80 -4.02
C VAL A 370 9.86 -4.79 -4.27
N LYS A 371 10.61 -5.55 -3.47
CA LYS A 371 12.07 -5.73 -3.61
C LYS A 371 12.43 -7.20 -3.65
N SER A 372 13.24 -7.58 -4.63
CA SER A 372 13.82 -8.91 -4.78
C SER A 372 15.18 -8.98 -4.08
N SER A 373 15.57 -10.17 -3.61
CA SER A 373 16.94 -10.48 -3.17
C SER A 373 18.00 -10.27 -4.26
N ARG A 374 17.60 -10.10 -5.52
CA ARG A 374 18.47 -9.72 -6.66
C ARG A 374 18.69 -8.20 -6.81
N ASN A 375 18.33 -7.41 -5.79
CA ASN A 375 18.29 -5.95 -5.82
C ASN A 375 17.43 -5.35 -6.96
N GLN A 376 16.32 -6.00 -7.28
CA GLN A 376 15.37 -5.59 -8.33
C GLN A 376 14.01 -5.22 -7.72
N GLY A 377 13.20 -4.44 -8.43
CA GLY A 377 11.86 -4.04 -7.96
C GLY A 377 10.86 -3.78 -9.08
N VAL A 378 9.59 -4.09 -8.81
CA VAL A 378 8.43 -3.96 -9.70
C VAL A 378 7.25 -3.37 -8.90
N PHE A 379 6.25 -2.82 -9.58
CA PHE A 379 5.07 -2.21 -8.96
C PHE A 379 3.76 -2.68 -9.57
N SER A 380 2.76 -2.90 -8.72
CA SER A 380 1.44 -3.44 -9.07
C SER A 380 0.44 -3.20 -7.92
N SER A 381 -0.85 -3.48 -8.13
CA SER A 381 -1.85 -3.47 -7.04
C SER A 381 -2.03 -4.87 -6.40
N GLY A 382 -1.05 -5.75 -6.59
CA GLY A 382 -1.07 -7.12 -6.08
C GLY A 382 -0.17 -8.04 -6.88
N GLU A 383 0.51 -8.95 -6.19
CA GLU A 383 1.40 -9.94 -6.81
C GLU A 383 1.03 -11.36 -6.42
N ASP A 384 1.15 -12.28 -7.37
CA ASP A 384 1.11 -13.72 -7.18
C ASP A 384 2.49 -14.29 -7.53
N ILE A 385 3.23 -14.67 -6.49
CA ILE A 385 4.58 -15.24 -6.57
C ILE A 385 4.55 -16.72 -6.12
N THR A 386 3.39 -17.38 -6.28
CA THR A 386 3.20 -18.81 -5.97
C THR A 386 3.84 -19.77 -6.98
N LYS A 387 4.42 -19.23 -8.07
CA LYS A 387 4.86 -19.97 -9.25
C LYS A 387 6.38 -19.85 -9.46
N GLN A 388 6.92 -20.57 -10.44
CA GLN A 388 8.31 -20.44 -10.91
C GLN A 388 8.56 -19.15 -11.73
N TYR A 389 7.72 -18.14 -11.53
CA TYR A 389 7.68 -16.85 -12.19
C TYR A 389 6.75 -15.94 -11.38
N GLY A 390 6.96 -14.63 -11.42
CA GLY A 390 6.08 -13.66 -10.79
C GLY A 390 4.92 -13.26 -11.69
N VAL A 391 3.77 -12.95 -11.09
CA VAL A 391 2.62 -12.34 -11.78
C VAL A 391 2.14 -11.12 -11.00
N ALA A 392 2.48 -9.94 -11.51
CA ALA A 392 1.87 -8.68 -11.07
C ALA A 392 0.46 -8.53 -11.67
N PHE A 393 -0.50 -8.03 -10.91
CA PHE A 393 -1.88 -7.79 -11.39
C PHE A 393 -2.43 -6.42 -10.95
N VAL A 394 -3.28 -5.83 -11.80
CA VAL A 394 -3.91 -4.53 -11.56
C VAL A 394 -5.40 -4.55 -11.91
N TYR A 395 -6.20 -3.89 -11.07
CA TYR A 395 -7.60 -3.55 -11.34
C TYR A 395 -7.64 -2.28 -12.21
N GLY A 396 -7.85 -2.46 -13.52
CA GLY A 396 -7.83 -1.40 -14.52
C GLY A 396 -7.55 -1.93 -15.94
N ASN A 397 -7.68 -1.05 -16.95
CA ASN A 397 -7.33 -1.34 -18.35
C ASN A 397 -5.83 -1.07 -18.66
N SER A 398 -5.10 -0.52 -17.69
CA SER A 398 -3.72 -0.07 -17.80
C SER A 398 -3.00 -0.16 -16.45
N VAL A 399 -1.67 -0.14 -16.49
CA VAL A 399 -0.80 -0.09 -15.31
C VAL A 399 0.42 0.79 -15.62
N GLN A 400 0.90 1.51 -14.61
CA GLN A 400 2.16 2.26 -14.67
C GLN A 400 3.05 1.87 -13.49
N GLY A 401 4.36 1.96 -13.66
CA GLY A 401 5.33 1.66 -12.62
C GLY A 401 6.75 2.03 -13.03
N ARG A 402 7.74 1.51 -12.31
CA ARG A 402 9.15 1.54 -12.66
C ARG A 402 9.78 0.17 -12.42
N ILE A 403 10.88 -0.10 -13.11
CA ILE A 403 11.82 -1.18 -12.80
C ILE A 403 13.08 -0.51 -12.29
N LEU A 404 13.59 -0.96 -11.15
CA LEU A 404 14.76 -0.38 -10.49
C LEU A 404 15.96 -1.33 -10.56
N ASP A 405 17.15 -0.72 -10.58
CA ASP A 405 18.46 -1.36 -10.43
C ASP A 405 19.19 -0.75 -9.23
N GLY A 406 20.09 -1.51 -8.60
CA GLY A 406 20.94 -1.01 -7.52
C GLY A 406 22.02 -2.02 -7.15
N ASP A 407 23.25 -1.56 -6.96
CA ASP A 407 24.39 -2.44 -6.70
C ASP A 407 24.37 -2.98 -5.24
N SER A 408 23.44 -2.48 -4.39
CA SER A 408 23.14 -2.98 -3.04
C SER A 408 21.66 -2.75 -2.65
N PRO A 409 21.14 -3.41 -1.60
CA PRO A 409 19.78 -3.15 -1.08
C PRO A 409 19.58 -1.71 -0.57
N THR A 410 20.64 -1.09 -0.03
CA THR A 410 20.63 0.32 0.39
C THR A 410 20.56 1.26 -0.81
N GLN A 411 21.35 1.05 -1.87
CA GLN A 411 21.23 1.82 -3.11
C GLN A 411 19.85 1.67 -3.76
N LEU A 412 19.29 0.45 -3.76
CA LEU A 412 17.94 0.20 -4.27
C LEU A 412 16.88 0.96 -3.44
N LEU A 413 17.05 1.05 -2.12
CA LEU A 413 16.17 1.84 -1.25
C LEU A 413 16.32 3.36 -1.50
N THR A 414 17.54 3.84 -1.69
CA THR A 414 17.81 5.24 -2.05
C THR A 414 17.16 5.59 -3.39
N SER A 415 17.36 4.76 -4.42
CA SER A 415 16.72 4.89 -5.73
C SER A 415 15.18 4.87 -5.62
N TYR A 416 14.62 3.90 -4.88
CA TYR A 416 13.18 3.83 -4.65
C TYR A 416 12.60 5.13 -4.06
N THR A 417 13.16 5.59 -2.94
CA THR A 417 12.67 6.79 -2.23
C THR A 417 12.92 8.11 -2.98
N GLU A 418 13.87 8.15 -3.92
CA GLU A 418 14.00 9.27 -4.87
C GLU A 418 12.70 9.46 -5.68
N SER A 419 12.03 8.36 -6.03
CA SER A 419 10.81 8.39 -6.83
C SER A 419 9.53 8.62 -6.03
N THR A 420 9.42 8.01 -4.85
CA THR A 420 8.21 8.05 -4.01
C THR A 420 8.21 9.18 -2.97
N GLY A 421 9.38 9.72 -2.64
CA GLY A 421 9.56 10.78 -1.65
C GLY A 421 10.26 10.31 -0.38
N ARG A 422 10.80 11.27 0.37
CA ARG A 422 11.46 11.10 1.66
C ARG A 422 10.85 12.10 2.67
N PRO A 423 10.79 11.75 3.97
CA PRO A 423 10.35 12.68 5.00
C PRO A 423 11.34 13.84 5.15
N PRO A 424 10.94 14.97 5.75
CA PRO A 424 11.87 16.02 6.11
C PRO A 424 12.75 15.56 7.29
N VAL A 425 13.79 16.34 7.59
CA VAL A 425 14.46 16.26 8.90
C VAL A 425 13.43 16.66 9.96
N LEU A 426 13.30 15.87 11.03
CA LEU A 426 12.39 16.20 12.13
C LEU A 426 12.96 17.34 12.99
N PRO A 427 12.13 18.29 13.45
CA PRO A 427 12.47 19.24 14.50
C PRO A 427 13.04 18.51 15.72
N ARG A 428 14.18 18.97 16.24
CA ARG A 428 14.97 18.24 17.25
C ARG A 428 14.18 17.89 18.52
N TRP A 429 13.19 18.69 18.90
CA TRP A 429 12.40 18.42 20.12
C TRP A 429 11.71 17.04 20.10
N ILE A 430 11.24 16.52 18.96
CA ILE A 430 10.58 15.19 18.95
C ILE A 430 11.58 14.04 19.14
N THR A 431 12.84 14.22 18.74
CA THR A 431 13.90 13.21 18.91
C THR A 431 14.68 13.37 20.22
N SER A 432 14.54 14.49 20.94
CA SER A 432 15.38 14.81 22.10
C SER A 432 14.94 14.16 23.43
N GLY A 433 13.78 13.50 23.49
CA GLY A 433 13.24 12.90 24.72
C GLY A 433 12.03 11.98 24.48
N ALA A 434 11.50 11.38 25.54
CA ALA A 434 10.33 10.51 25.48
C ALA A 434 9.02 11.31 25.33
N VAL A 435 8.12 10.82 24.49
CA VAL A 435 6.78 11.39 24.26
C VAL A 435 5.77 10.66 25.16
N VAL A 436 5.28 11.38 26.16
CA VAL A 436 4.37 10.85 27.18
C VAL A 436 2.93 10.89 26.65
N GLY A 437 2.52 9.81 25.99
CA GLY A 437 1.13 9.60 25.59
C GLY A 437 0.27 9.13 26.76
N MET A 438 -0.69 9.97 27.14
CA MET A 438 -1.59 9.77 28.28
C MET A 438 -2.92 10.52 28.12
N GLN A 439 -3.85 10.31 29.06
CA GLN A 439 -5.19 10.88 29.07
C GLN A 439 -5.61 11.34 30.47
N GLY A 440 -6.80 11.93 30.59
CA GLY A 440 -7.46 12.15 31.89
C GLY A 440 -7.38 13.57 32.46
N GLY A 441 -7.21 14.57 31.59
CA GLY A 441 -7.39 15.98 31.96
C GLY A 441 -6.20 16.64 32.67
N THR A 442 -6.31 17.95 32.89
CA THR A 442 -5.22 18.83 33.37
C THR A 442 -4.53 18.31 34.63
N ASP A 443 -5.29 17.94 35.67
CA ASP A 443 -4.73 17.53 36.97
C ASP A 443 -3.97 16.20 36.87
N THR A 444 -4.40 15.30 35.98
CA THR A 444 -3.72 14.03 35.73
C THR A 444 -2.38 14.27 35.03
N VAL A 445 -2.34 15.15 34.03
CA VAL A 445 -1.09 15.54 33.36
C VAL A 445 -0.12 16.21 34.34
N ARG A 446 -0.58 17.18 35.14
CA ARG A 446 0.25 17.87 36.14
C ARG A 446 0.81 16.90 37.19
N ARG A 447 -0.02 15.98 37.70
CA ARG A 447 0.42 14.95 38.66
C ARG A 447 1.47 14.02 38.05
N VAL A 448 1.26 13.53 36.82
CA VAL A 448 2.22 12.63 36.15
C VAL A 448 3.51 13.37 35.79
N TRP A 449 3.44 14.66 35.41
CA TRP A 449 4.63 15.48 35.19
C TRP A 449 5.51 15.58 36.45
N ASN A 450 4.92 15.92 37.61
CA ASN A 450 5.66 15.94 38.88
C ASN A 450 6.34 14.58 39.16
N GLN A 451 5.63 13.47 38.95
CA GLN A 451 6.16 12.11 39.10
C GLN A 451 7.26 11.75 38.08
N LEU A 452 7.40 12.48 36.97
CA LEU A 452 8.49 12.30 35.99
C LEU A 452 9.70 13.18 36.31
N GLN A 453 9.50 14.34 36.94
CA GLN A 453 10.58 15.15 37.49
C GLN A 453 11.34 14.40 38.61
N GLU A 454 10.62 13.66 39.47
CA GLU A 454 11.18 12.86 40.58
C GLU A 454 12.22 11.80 40.16
N TYR A 455 12.29 11.41 38.88
CA TYR A 455 13.19 10.36 38.36
C TYR A 455 14.15 10.90 37.28
N ASP A 456 14.27 12.23 37.14
CA ASP A 456 14.94 12.97 36.06
C ASP A 456 14.61 12.45 34.63
N VAL A 457 13.33 12.18 34.33
CA VAL A 457 12.99 11.59 33.02
C VAL A 457 13.21 12.60 31.88
N PRO A 458 13.99 12.28 30.83
CA PRO A 458 14.08 13.10 29.63
C PRO A 458 12.75 13.02 28.85
N VAL A 459 11.87 14.00 29.04
CA VAL A 459 10.58 14.15 28.35
C VAL A 459 10.71 15.22 27.28
N SER A 460 10.25 14.93 26.06
CA SER A 460 10.15 15.89 24.95
C SER A 460 8.77 16.53 24.85
N ALA A 461 7.72 15.71 25.02
CA ALA A 461 6.35 16.15 24.85
C ALA A 461 5.36 15.33 25.68
N PHE A 462 4.21 15.93 26.02
CA PHE A 462 3.00 15.19 26.37
C PHE A 462 2.09 15.07 25.15
N TRP A 463 1.63 13.86 24.84
CA TRP A 463 0.65 13.60 23.80
C TRP A 463 -0.71 13.28 24.43
N LEU A 464 -1.68 14.17 24.22
CA LEU A 464 -2.96 14.23 24.92
C LEU A 464 -4.10 14.02 23.91
N GLN A 465 -4.40 12.76 23.58
CA GLN A 465 -5.38 12.46 22.54
C GLN A 465 -6.82 12.86 22.90
N ASP A 466 -7.14 12.93 24.20
CA ASP A 466 -8.46 13.29 24.72
C ASP A 466 -8.62 14.79 25.02
N TRP A 467 -7.79 15.64 24.40
CA TRP A 467 -7.96 17.10 24.40
C TRP A 467 -9.36 17.56 23.92
N VAL A 468 -9.99 16.77 23.04
CA VAL A 468 -11.40 16.90 22.56
C VAL A 468 -12.47 16.41 23.55
N GLY A 469 -12.06 15.89 24.70
CA GLY A 469 -12.92 15.20 25.66
C GLY A 469 -13.29 13.77 25.24
N GLN A 470 -13.95 13.06 26.16
CA GLN A 470 -14.31 11.64 26.00
C GLN A 470 -15.82 11.38 26.08
N ARG A 471 -16.24 10.24 25.54
CA ARG A 471 -17.56 9.62 25.71
C ARG A 471 -17.44 8.13 26.01
N LYS A 472 -18.32 7.61 26.85
CA LYS A 472 -18.37 6.17 27.18
C LYS A 472 -19.18 5.41 26.12
N THR A 473 -18.60 4.36 25.57
CA THR A 473 -19.22 3.49 24.55
C THR A 473 -19.17 2.02 25.01
N ALA A 474 -19.89 1.13 24.32
CA ALA A 474 -19.91 -0.29 24.64
C ALA A 474 -18.53 -0.99 24.55
N ILE A 475 -17.54 -0.39 23.86
CA ILE A 475 -16.17 -0.95 23.76
C ILE A 475 -15.16 -0.29 24.70
N GLY A 476 -15.46 0.88 25.27
CA GLY A 476 -14.55 1.67 26.12
C GLY A 476 -14.85 3.17 26.08
N SER A 477 -13.99 3.98 26.69
CA SER A 477 -13.93 5.42 26.39
C SER A 477 -13.51 5.62 24.94
N GLN A 478 -14.17 6.51 24.22
CA GLN A 478 -13.78 6.97 22.89
C GLN A 478 -13.80 8.50 22.85
N LEU A 479 -13.07 9.06 21.89
CA LEU A 479 -12.94 10.50 21.69
C LEU A 479 -14.21 11.10 21.07
N TRP A 480 -14.40 12.41 21.22
CA TRP A 480 -15.28 13.20 20.37
C TRP A 480 -14.54 13.64 19.12
N TRP A 481 -15.00 13.24 17.94
CA TRP A 481 -14.33 13.57 16.68
C TRP A 481 -14.79 14.94 16.15
N ASN A 482 -14.37 15.96 16.91
CA ASN A 482 -14.62 17.37 16.66
C ASN A 482 -13.46 18.16 17.29
N TRP A 483 -12.55 18.63 16.46
CA TRP A 483 -11.20 19.06 16.82
C TRP A 483 -11.16 20.45 17.47
N GLU A 484 -11.66 20.54 18.69
CA GLU A 484 -11.60 21.73 19.57
C GLU A 484 -11.25 21.32 21.02
N VAL A 485 -10.66 22.24 21.78
CA VAL A 485 -10.33 21.99 23.21
C VAL A 485 -11.62 21.84 24.04
N ASP A 486 -11.72 20.74 24.78
CA ASP A 486 -12.74 20.54 25.81
C ASP A 486 -12.30 21.15 27.14
N ASP A 487 -12.70 22.41 27.39
CA ASP A 487 -12.33 23.14 28.61
C ASP A 487 -12.88 22.52 29.91
N ALA A 488 -13.87 21.62 29.83
CA ALA A 488 -14.42 20.96 31.02
C ALA A 488 -13.56 19.75 31.45
N HIS A 489 -12.90 19.10 30.48
CA HIS A 489 -11.95 18.01 30.70
C HIS A 489 -10.51 18.51 30.88
N TYR A 490 -10.14 19.56 30.12
CA TYR A 490 -8.86 20.26 30.17
C TYR A 490 -9.02 21.72 30.63
N ASN A 491 -9.59 21.89 31.83
CA ASN A 491 -9.68 23.21 32.46
C ASN A 491 -8.28 23.85 32.59
N GLY A 492 -8.16 25.12 32.22
CA GLY A 492 -6.87 25.81 32.18
C GLY A 492 -5.90 25.31 31.09
N TRP A 493 -6.39 24.80 29.95
CA TRP A 493 -5.56 24.28 28.85
C TRP A 493 -4.39 25.20 28.48
N LYS A 494 -4.63 26.50 28.28
CA LYS A 494 -3.57 27.45 27.89
C LYS A 494 -2.48 27.60 28.95
N ASP A 495 -2.85 27.54 30.23
CA ASP A 495 -1.89 27.55 31.34
C ASP A 495 -1.11 26.24 31.41
N LEU A 496 -1.76 25.10 31.19
CA LEU A 496 -1.11 23.78 31.12
C LEU A 496 -0.07 23.73 29.99
N VAL A 497 -0.43 24.17 28.78
CA VAL A 497 0.49 24.19 27.63
C VAL A 497 1.64 25.19 27.86
N SER A 498 1.35 26.35 28.46
CA SER A 498 2.38 27.33 28.83
C SER A 498 3.35 26.80 29.89
N ASP A 499 2.86 26.10 30.92
CA ASP A 499 3.69 25.50 31.97
C ASP A 499 4.61 24.39 31.44
N LEU A 500 4.08 23.53 30.56
CA LEU A 500 4.87 22.51 29.88
C LEU A 500 5.93 23.16 28.98
N ARG A 501 5.56 24.15 28.17
CA ARG A 501 6.50 24.82 27.26
C ARG A 501 7.59 25.59 28.01
N ARG A 502 7.27 26.22 29.15
CA ARG A 502 8.26 26.83 30.07
C ARG A 502 9.20 25.80 30.71
N SER A 503 8.80 24.53 30.75
CA SER A 503 9.62 23.40 31.20
C SER A 503 10.41 22.74 30.06
N GLY A 504 10.39 23.31 28.83
CA GLY A 504 10.99 22.74 27.62
C GLY A 504 10.17 21.63 26.95
N ILE A 505 8.95 21.38 27.41
CA ILE A 505 8.12 20.24 27.01
C ILE A 505 7.03 20.70 26.06
N ARG A 506 6.92 20.05 24.91
CA ARG A 506 5.91 20.37 23.90
C ARG A 506 4.57 19.68 24.19
N THR A 507 3.46 20.23 23.70
CA THR A 507 2.15 19.57 23.78
C THR A 507 1.75 19.07 22.40
N MET A 508 1.37 17.80 22.32
CA MET A 508 0.84 17.16 21.13
C MET A 508 -0.60 16.69 21.35
N THR A 509 -1.41 16.68 20.29
CA THR A 509 -2.84 16.30 20.35
C THR A 509 -3.21 15.25 19.30
N TYR A 510 -4.49 15.14 18.92
CA TYR A 510 -5.03 14.13 18.02
C TYR A 510 -6.07 14.73 17.08
N CYS A 511 -5.99 14.40 15.79
CA CYS A 511 -7.06 14.65 14.84
C CYS A 511 -7.10 13.54 13.77
N ASN A 512 -8.25 13.36 13.14
CA ASN A 512 -8.43 12.42 12.04
C ASN A 512 -9.37 13.02 10.97
N PRO A 513 -9.51 12.40 9.78
CA PRO A 513 -10.24 12.96 8.65
C PRO A 513 -11.78 12.77 8.74
N CYS A 514 -12.27 12.22 9.85
CA CYS A 514 -13.69 11.92 10.09
C CYS A 514 -14.29 12.83 11.15
N LEU A 515 -15.57 13.13 11.01
CA LEU A 515 -16.36 14.00 11.91
C LEU A 515 -17.62 13.28 12.37
N VAL A 516 -18.13 13.66 13.54
CA VAL A 516 -19.38 13.11 14.11
C VAL A 516 -20.42 14.19 14.38
N PRO A 517 -21.72 13.86 14.37
CA PRO A 517 -22.76 14.72 14.93
C PRO A 517 -22.50 15.01 16.41
N MET A 518 -22.71 16.27 16.82
CA MET A 518 -22.27 16.78 18.14
C MET A 518 -23.43 17.10 19.08
N ASP A 519 -24.67 16.81 18.68
CA ASP A 519 -25.93 17.03 19.41
C ASP A 519 -25.93 16.42 20.84
N GLN A 520 -25.04 15.46 21.09
CA GLN A 520 -24.90 14.73 22.35
C GLN A 520 -23.73 15.22 23.24
N LYS A 521 -22.87 16.13 22.77
CA LYS A 521 -21.75 16.69 23.56
C LYS A 521 -22.17 18.03 24.18
N PRO A 522 -22.29 18.14 25.51
CA PRO A 522 -22.98 19.25 26.19
C PRO A 522 -22.22 20.58 26.16
N ASN A 523 -20.95 20.57 25.78
CA ASN A 523 -20.01 21.69 25.78
C ASN A 523 -19.32 21.87 24.42
N THR A 524 -20.02 21.58 23.32
CA THR A 524 -19.54 21.87 21.96
C THR A 524 -19.57 23.38 21.71
N LYS A 525 -18.45 23.97 21.29
CA LYS A 525 -18.39 25.40 20.89
C LYS A 525 -18.62 25.53 19.39
N ARG A 526 -17.99 24.65 18.60
CA ARG A 526 -18.02 24.64 17.13
C ARG A 526 -18.43 23.25 16.61
N HIS A 527 -19.52 23.19 15.83
CA HIS A 527 -20.09 21.93 15.33
C HIS A 527 -19.55 21.57 13.93
N LEU A 528 -18.31 21.05 13.88
CA LEU A 528 -17.56 20.85 12.63
C LEU A 528 -18.28 19.99 11.58
N PHE A 529 -18.98 18.93 11.98
CA PHE A 529 -19.76 18.08 11.06
C PHE A 529 -20.82 18.85 10.27
N GLU A 530 -21.59 19.72 10.93
CA GLU A 530 -22.66 20.50 10.28
C GLU A 530 -22.08 21.66 9.44
N GLU A 531 -20.92 22.20 9.78
CA GLU A 531 -20.18 23.10 8.88
C GLU A 531 -19.73 22.38 7.61
N ALA A 532 -19.04 21.24 7.75
CA ALA A 532 -18.52 20.46 6.63
C ALA A 532 -19.63 19.99 5.69
N LYS A 533 -20.80 19.65 6.25
CA LYS A 533 -22.03 19.34 5.52
C LYS A 533 -22.59 20.54 4.76
N LYS A 534 -22.70 21.72 5.39
CA LYS A 534 -23.19 22.96 4.74
C LYS A 534 -22.26 23.46 3.63
N LEU A 535 -20.95 23.25 3.78
CA LEU A 535 -19.94 23.51 2.75
C LEU A 535 -19.90 22.42 1.67
N GLY A 536 -20.54 21.26 1.88
CA GLY A 536 -20.53 20.14 0.93
C GLY A 536 -19.17 19.46 0.79
N ILE A 537 -18.28 19.59 1.77
CA ILE A 537 -16.90 19.06 1.78
C ILE A 537 -16.76 17.67 2.42
N LEU A 538 -17.88 17.00 2.69
CA LEU A 538 -17.92 15.60 3.12
C LEU A 538 -18.02 14.67 1.91
N VAL A 539 -17.42 13.48 2.03
CA VAL A 539 -17.58 12.36 1.09
C VAL A 539 -19.06 12.01 0.99
N ARG A 540 -19.56 11.69 -0.21
CA ARG A 540 -20.99 11.55 -0.48
C ARG A 540 -21.39 10.14 -0.90
N ASP A 541 -22.64 9.78 -0.67
CA ASP A 541 -23.23 8.50 -1.09
C ASP A 541 -23.77 8.53 -2.53
N GLU A 542 -24.45 7.45 -2.96
CA GLU A 542 -25.07 7.39 -4.30
C GLU A 542 -26.16 8.45 -4.52
N ALA A 543 -26.85 8.89 -3.46
CA ALA A 543 -27.89 9.91 -3.52
C ALA A 543 -27.33 11.35 -3.50
N GLY A 544 -26.09 11.52 -3.01
CA GLY A 544 -25.41 12.81 -2.90
C GLY A 544 -25.44 13.42 -1.50
N GLU A 545 -25.95 12.70 -0.50
CA GLU A 545 -25.93 13.08 0.91
C GLU A 545 -24.57 12.69 1.55
N PRO A 546 -24.22 13.24 2.73
CA PRO A 546 -23.00 12.85 3.45
C PRO A 546 -22.96 11.35 3.74
N TYR A 547 -21.86 10.70 3.35
CA TYR A 547 -21.67 9.26 3.53
C TYR A 547 -21.43 8.96 5.02
N MET A 548 -22.45 8.49 5.72
CA MET A 548 -22.35 8.02 7.10
C MET A 548 -21.81 6.59 7.16
N MET A 549 -20.65 6.40 7.77
CA MET A 549 -19.95 5.12 7.92
C MET A 549 -20.06 4.61 9.37
N PRO A 550 -20.45 3.35 9.62
CA PRO A 550 -20.61 2.82 10.98
C PRO A 550 -19.27 2.42 11.62
N ASN A 551 -18.68 3.32 12.41
CA ASN A 551 -17.43 3.08 13.14
C ASN A 551 -17.70 2.55 14.57
N THR A 552 -17.44 1.25 14.79
CA THR A 552 -17.50 0.52 16.08
C THR A 552 -18.77 0.70 16.94
N ALA A 553 -19.03 1.89 17.46
CA ALA A 553 -20.14 2.27 18.34
C ALA A 553 -20.90 3.55 17.91
N PHE A 554 -20.48 4.25 16.84
CA PHE A 554 -21.17 5.44 16.31
C PHE A 554 -20.90 5.64 14.81
N ASP A 555 -21.78 6.37 14.13
CA ASP A 555 -21.60 6.70 12.71
C ASP A 555 -20.76 7.97 12.53
N VAL A 556 -19.96 8.02 11.46
CA VAL A 556 -19.01 9.10 11.14
C VAL A 556 -19.15 9.52 9.68
N ALA A 557 -18.87 10.78 9.34
CA ALA A 557 -18.67 11.20 7.94
C ALA A 557 -17.21 11.57 7.69
N MET A 558 -16.70 11.24 6.52
CA MET A 558 -15.31 11.47 6.11
C MET A 558 -15.20 12.77 5.29
N LEU A 559 -14.10 13.50 5.45
CA LEU A 559 -13.81 14.69 4.64
C LEU A 559 -13.38 14.30 3.22
N ASP A 560 -13.88 15.01 2.21
CA ASP A 560 -13.53 14.78 0.82
C ASP A 560 -12.29 15.60 0.44
N PHE A 561 -11.10 15.07 0.70
CA PHE A 561 -9.83 15.65 0.21
C PHE A 561 -9.59 15.45 -1.30
N THR A 562 -10.63 15.22 -2.10
CA THR A 562 -10.63 15.54 -3.54
C THR A 562 -11.24 16.93 -3.83
N ASN A 563 -11.87 17.55 -2.82
CA ASN A 563 -12.30 18.95 -2.85
C ASN A 563 -11.19 19.88 -2.28
N PRO A 564 -10.73 20.92 -3.01
CA PRO A 564 -9.76 21.88 -2.47
C PRO A 564 -10.28 22.66 -1.25
N ASP A 565 -11.58 22.91 -1.15
CA ASP A 565 -12.18 23.62 -0.01
C ASP A 565 -12.07 22.80 1.28
N ALA A 566 -12.12 21.47 1.19
CA ALA A 566 -11.89 20.56 2.31
C ALA A 566 -10.45 20.69 2.85
N HIS A 567 -9.46 20.85 1.96
CA HIS A 567 -8.07 21.07 2.36
C HIS A 567 -7.95 22.41 3.11
N ALA A 568 -8.44 23.51 2.52
CA ALA A 568 -8.34 24.85 3.09
C ALA A 568 -9.07 24.97 4.44
N TRP A 569 -10.28 24.41 4.55
CA TRP A 569 -11.06 24.37 5.78
C TRP A 569 -10.35 23.57 6.88
N PHE A 570 -9.72 22.43 6.55
CA PHE A 570 -8.99 21.63 7.54
C PHE A 570 -7.66 22.27 7.96
N LYS A 571 -6.92 22.94 7.06
CA LYS A 571 -5.73 23.73 7.44
C LYS A 571 -6.07 24.83 8.46
N ASN A 572 -7.28 25.40 8.41
CA ASN A 572 -7.74 26.36 9.41
C ASN A 572 -8.10 25.73 10.77
N ILE A 573 -8.39 24.42 10.83
CA ILE A 573 -8.53 23.68 12.09
C ILE A 573 -7.14 23.41 12.70
N LEU A 574 -6.19 22.94 11.90
CA LEU A 574 -4.79 22.77 12.32
C LEU A 574 -4.18 24.09 12.80
N ARG A 575 -4.50 25.21 12.14
CA ARG A 575 -4.14 26.56 12.58
C ARG A 575 -4.64 26.86 14.00
N GLY A 576 -5.92 26.63 14.28
CA GLY A 576 -6.49 26.82 15.62
C GLY A 576 -5.83 25.95 16.69
N MET A 577 -5.49 24.70 16.36
CA MET A 577 -4.74 23.81 17.27
C MET A 577 -3.38 24.41 17.67
N VAL A 578 -2.62 24.93 16.69
CA VAL A 578 -1.30 25.53 16.93
C VAL A 578 -1.40 26.90 17.62
N GLU A 579 -2.44 27.68 17.36
CA GLU A 579 -2.75 28.93 18.07
C GLU A 579 -3.19 28.69 19.54
N ASP A 580 -3.71 27.50 19.85
CA ASP A 580 -3.88 26.97 21.21
C ASP A 580 -2.61 26.31 21.81
N GLY A 581 -1.46 26.48 21.14
CA GLY A 581 -0.12 26.15 21.64
C GLY A 581 0.39 24.75 21.30
N VAL A 582 -0.34 23.97 20.50
CA VAL A 582 0.04 22.61 20.09
C VAL A 582 1.27 22.64 19.15
N SER A 583 2.26 21.80 19.41
CA SER A 583 3.45 21.64 18.55
C SER A 583 3.38 20.41 17.63
N GLY A 584 2.40 19.53 17.80
CA GLY A 584 2.27 18.34 16.95
C GLY A 584 1.03 17.49 17.23
N TRP A 585 0.77 16.48 16.43
CA TRP A 585 -0.43 15.64 16.61
C TRP A 585 -0.31 14.25 15.97
N MET A 586 -1.08 13.30 16.52
CA MET A 586 -1.44 12.10 15.76
C MET A 586 -2.43 12.50 14.67
N ALA A 587 -2.09 12.22 13.41
CA ALA A 587 -2.96 12.36 12.25
C ALA A 587 -3.48 10.96 11.87
N ASP A 588 -4.45 10.49 12.64
CA ASP A 588 -4.95 9.11 12.60
C ASP A 588 -5.85 8.85 11.38
N PHE A 589 -6.13 7.56 11.11
CA PHE A 589 -6.93 7.05 9.99
C PHE A 589 -6.42 7.46 8.59
N GLY A 590 -7.17 7.02 7.57
CA GLY A 590 -6.94 7.27 6.14
C GLY A 590 -7.27 6.07 5.26
N GLU A 591 -7.45 4.90 5.87
CA GLU A 591 -7.81 3.60 5.31
C GLU A 591 -9.32 3.39 5.08
N GLY A 592 -10.15 4.30 5.58
CA GLY A 592 -11.61 4.12 5.65
C GLY A 592 -12.44 4.52 4.42
N LEU A 593 -11.84 5.03 3.33
CA LEU A 593 -12.64 5.61 2.23
C LEU A 593 -13.53 4.55 1.54
N PRO A 594 -14.85 4.75 1.42
CA PRO A 594 -15.73 3.75 0.82
C PRO A 594 -15.50 3.54 -0.68
N LEU A 595 -15.55 2.28 -1.11
CA LEU A 595 -15.35 1.88 -2.51
C LEU A 595 -16.54 2.20 -3.44
N ASP A 596 -17.64 2.73 -2.91
CA ASP A 596 -18.79 3.26 -3.65
C ASP A 596 -19.11 4.73 -3.30
N ALA A 597 -18.12 5.45 -2.78
CA ALA A 597 -18.22 6.89 -2.55
C ALA A 597 -18.38 7.70 -3.86
N ARG A 598 -19.15 8.79 -3.80
CA ARG A 598 -19.05 9.91 -4.74
C ARG A 598 -18.06 10.93 -4.20
N LEU A 599 -17.08 11.28 -5.04
CA LEU A 599 -16.00 12.21 -4.74
C LEU A 599 -16.12 13.46 -5.63
N HIS A 600 -15.73 14.61 -5.09
CA HIS A 600 -15.75 15.91 -5.76
C HIS A 600 -14.90 15.96 -7.05
N SER A 601 -13.77 15.24 -7.09
CA SER A 601 -12.96 15.11 -8.32
C SER A 601 -13.65 14.32 -9.44
N GLY A 602 -14.69 13.54 -9.13
CA GLY A 602 -15.30 12.59 -10.06
C GLY A 602 -14.39 11.42 -10.45
N GLU A 603 -13.29 11.19 -9.73
CA GLU A 603 -12.40 10.05 -9.96
C GLU A 603 -12.97 8.74 -9.37
N ASP A 604 -12.45 7.60 -9.83
CA ASP A 604 -12.88 6.28 -9.35
C ASP A 604 -12.61 6.12 -7.84
N PRO A 605 -13.62 5.89 -6.98
CA PRO A 605 -13.42 5.72 -5.54
C PRO A 605 -12.49 4.55 -5.20
N VAL A 606 -12.40 3.51 -6.04
CA VAL A 606 -11.48 2.38 -5.84
C VAL A 606 -10.02 2.82 -6.01
N ALA A 607 -9.75 3.69 -6.99
CA ALA A 607 -8.43 4.27 -7.20
C ALA A 607 -8.09 5.34 -6.14
N ALA A 608 -9.07 6.15 -5.74
CA ALA A 608 -8.93 7.15 -4.69
C ALA A 608 -8.70 6.53 -3.30
N HIS A 609 -9.33 5.39 -2.99
CA HIS A 609 -9.26 4.72 -1.69
C HIS A 609 -7.83 4.45 -1.22
N ASN A 610 -7.02 3.75 -2.04
CA ASN A 610 -5.61 3.52 -1.72
C ASN A 610 -4.80 4.83 -1.67
N ARG A 611 -5.23 5.89 -2.36
CA ARG A 611 -4.53 7.20 -2.40
C ARG A 611 -4.97 8.15 -1.28
N TYR A 612 -6.04 7.86 -0.56
CA TYR A 612 -6.57 8.75 0.48
C TYR A 612 -5.57 9.04 1.61
N PRO A 613 -4.76 8.08 2.11
CA PRO A 613 -3.70 8.38 3.08
C PRO A 613 -2.67 9.39 2.57
N GLU A 614 -2.40 9.44 1.27
CA GLU A 614 -1.50 10.42 0.67
C GLU A 614 -2.13 11.82 0.69
N LEU A 615 -3.43 11.93 0.39
CA LEU A 615 -4.19 13.18 0.45
C LEU A 615 -4.27 13.72 1.90
N TRP A 616 -4.57 12.83 2.85
CA TRP A 616 -4.65 13.16 4.28
C TRP A 616 -3.28 13.62 4.83
N ALA A 617 -2.21 12.84 4.60
CA ALA A 617 -0.87 13.24 5.01
C ALA A 617 -0.42 14.55 4.33
N ARG A 618 -0.82 14.79 3.08
CA ARG A 618 -0.51 16.02 2.34
C ARG A 618 -1.15 17.27 2.96
N VAL A 619 -2.42 17.22 3.38
CA VAL A 619 -3.07 18.36 4.04
C VAL A 619 -2.32 18.80 5.30
N ASN A 620 -1.94 17.83 6.14
CA ASN A 620 -1.15 18.06 7.35
C ASN A 620 0.25 18.60 7.02
N ARG A 621 0.90 18.05 5.98
CA ARG A 621 2.26 18.44 5.59
C ARG A 621 2.35 19.84 5.01
N GLU A 622 1.47 20.18 4.08
CA GLU A 622 1.45 21.52 3.50
C GLU A 622 1.21 22.57 4.59
N PHE A 623 0.33 22.30 5.57
CA PHE A 623 0.15 23.19 6.72
C PHE A 623 1.42 23.31 7.57
N ALA A 624 2.14 22.22 7.86
CA ALA A 624 3.38 22.28 8.63
C ALA A 624 4.49 23.06 7.89
N ASP A 625 4.64 22.84 6.57
CA ASP A 625 5.59 23.55 5.72
C ASP A 625 5.22 25.04 5.54
N GLU A 626 3.92 25.38 5.47
CA GLU A 626 3.39 26.75 5.45
C GLU A 626 3.63 27.46 6.79
N TRP A 627 3.34 26.78 7.91
CA TRP A 627 3.55 27.31 9.25
C TRP A 627 5.02 27.64 9.49
N ARG A 628 5.93 26.69 9.21
CA ARG A 628 7.39 26.88 9.34
C ARG A 628 7.83 28.16 8.64
N LYS A 629 7.53 28.32 7.35
CA LYS A 629 7.88 29.50 6.54
C LYS A 629 7.30 30.80 7.10
N SER A 630 6.09 30.75 7.66
CA SER A 630 5.48 31.93 8.30
C SER A 630 6.14 32.32 9.63
N THR A 631 6.86 31.41 10.28
CA THR A 631 7.58 31.64 11.55
C THR A 631 9.06 31.98 11.33
N THR A 632 9.75 31.29 10.42
CA THR A 632 11.19 31.48 10.14
C THR A 632 11.49 32.56 9.10
N GLY A 633 10.49 32.96 8.30
CA GLY A 633 10.67 33.82 7.14
C GLY A 633 11.32 33.09 5.95
N ASN A 634 11.60 33.85 4.88
CA ASN A 634 12.19 33.35 3.64
C ASN A 634 13.72 33.21 3.74
N LEU A 635 14.20 32.36 4.65
CA LEU A 635 15.59 31.88 4.63
C LEU A 635 15.80 30.98 3.40
N SER A 636 17.03 30.89 2.91
CA SER A 636 17.37 29.95 1.83
C SER A 636 17.52 28.52 2.37
N PRO A 637 17.30 27.47 1.55
CA PRO A 637 17.48 26.09 1.99
C PRO A 637 18.89 25.74 2.47
N GLU A 638 19.91 26.52 2.07
CA GLU A 638 21.29 26.36 2.49
C GLU A 638 21.55 26.97 3.89
N GLU A 639 20.78 28.00 4.28
CA GLU A 639 20.76 28.56 5.63
C GLU A 639 19.93 27.65 6.56
N GLU A 640 18.72 27.23 6.14
CA GLU A 640 17.89 26.25 6.87
C GLU A 640 18.66 24.97 7.22
N SER A 641 19.59 24.54 6.37
CA SER A 641 20.40 23.33 6.56
C SER A 641 21.47 23.42 7.66
N LYS A 642 21.87 24.64 8.05
CA LYS A 642 22.94 24.88 9.03
C LYS A 642 22.40 25.06 10.43
N ASP A 643 21.37 25.88 10.59
CA ASP A 643 20.85 26.24 11.92
C ASP A 643 20.06 25.07 12.56
N ALA A 644 19.54 24.14 11.74
CA ALA A 644 18.94 22.86 12.15
C ALA A 644 19.93 21.85 12.80
N GLY A 645 21.12 22.32 13.20
CA GLY A 645 22.10 21.58 13.99
C GLY A 645 22.03 21.88 15.49
N GLU A 646 21.82 23.14 15.88
CA GLU A 646 22.20 23.62 17.22
C GLU A 646 21.06 24.28 18.03
N GLU A 647 20.08 24.92 17.40
CA GLU A 647 18.94 25.57 18.09
C GLU A 647 17.67 24.69 18.16
N ASP A 648 16.77 25.02 19.10
CA ASP A 648 15.56 24.23 19.42
C ASP A 648 14.37 24.61 18.52
N ASP A 649 14.44 24.16 17.26
CA ASP A 649 13.46 24.40 16.18
C ASP A 649 11.99 24.25 16.63
N ASP A 650 11.25 25.36 16.62
CA ASP A 650 9.83 25.46 16.99
C ASP A 650 8.87 24.77 15.98
N GLY A 651 9.40 24.12 14.94
CA GLY A 651 8.67 23.43 13.88
C GLY A 651 7.71 22.34 14.37
N LEU A 652 6.63 22.16 13.62
CA LEU A 652 5.53 21.24 13.93
C LEU A 652 5.84 19.80 13.52
N VAL A 653 5.25 18.80 14.22
CA VAL A 653 5.39 17.38 13.87
C VAL A 653 4.06 16.64 13.93
N PHE A 654 3.70 15.95 12.85
CA PHE A 654 2.56 15.01 12.85
C PHE A 654 2.98 13.59 12.47
N PHE A 655 2.22 12.59 12.92
CA PHE A 655 2.49 11.17 12.63
C PHE A 655 1.23 10.38 12.20
N VAL A 656 1.39 9.46 11.26
CA VAL A 656 0.30 8.71 10.58
C VAL A 656 0.49 7.19 10.67
N ARG A 657 -0.60 6.41 10.66
CA ARG A 657 -0.56 4.93 10.54
C ARG A 657 -0.90 4.42 9.14
N SER A 658 -1.81 5.11 8.43
CA SER A 658 -2.24 4.72 7.10
C SER A 658 -1.24 5.26 6.06
N GLY A 659 -0.85 4.42 5.09
CA GLY A 659 0.14 4.82 4.08
C GLY A 659 0.01 4.07 2.76
N PHE A 660 0.45 4.72 1.68
CA PHE A 660 0.53 4.16 0.33
C PHE A 660 1.82 4.65 -0.38
N ARG A 661 1.84 4.63 -1.71
CA ARG A 661 3.02 4.77 -2.57
C ARG A 661 3.86 6.03 -2.33
N GLU A 662 3.24 7.18 -2.15
CA GLU A 662 3.93 8.47 -1.94
C GLU A 662 3.71 9.03 -0.52
N SER A 663 3.21 8.24 0.43
CA SER A 663 3.01 8.73 1.80
C SER A 663 4.30 9.25 2.44
N SER A 664 5.46 8.66 2.13
CA SER A 664 6.78 9.13 2.58
C SER A 664 7.17 10.52 2.09
N ARG A 665 6.55 11.04 1.02
CA ARG A 665 6.73 12.44 0.58
C ARG A 665 6.09 13.42 1.56
N TRP A 666 4.96 13.02 2.13
CA TRP A 666 4.04 13.89 2.85
C TRP A 666 4.20 13.71 4.37
N ALA A 667 4.01 12.49 4.87
CA ALA A 667 4.16 12.15 6.28
C ALA A 667 5.55 12.53 6.80
N MET A 668 5.59 13.17 7.97
CA MET A 668 6.85 13.48 8.65
C MET A 668 7.37 12.27 9.43
N LEU A 669 6.45 11.51 10.03
CA LEU A 669 6.73 10.36 10.88
C LEU A 669 5.60 9.32 10.71
N PHE A 670 5.93 8.04 10.74
CA PHE A 670 4.95 6.95 10.80
C PHE A 670 4.84 6.42 12.24
N TRP A 671 3.72 5.77 12.55
CA TRP A 671 3.66 4.80 13.64
C TRP A 671 2.94 3.52 13.21
N GLU A 672 3.34 2.41 13.82
CA GLU A 672 2.96 1.04 13.46
C GLU A 672 1.47 0.70 13.67
N GLY A 673 0.64 1.59 14.22
CA GLY A 673 -0.80 1.35 14.46
C GLY A 673 -1.12 0.43 15.64
N ASP A 674 -2.25 -0.27 15.56
CA ASP A 674 -3.04 -0.75 16.71
C ASP A 674 -2.68 -2.17 17.21
N GLN A 675 -1.39 -2.50 17.43
CA GLN A 675 -1.02 -3.86 17.92
C GLN A 675 -1.76 -4.22 19.21
N MET A 676 -2.12 -5.51 19.40
CA MET A 676 -2.64 -5.94 20.69
C MET A 676 -1.60 -5.86 21.81
N VAL A 677 -2.09 -5.75 23.04
CA VAL A 677 -1.31 -5.84 24.28
C VAL A 677 -0.87 -7.30 24.56
N SER A 678 -0.12 -7.89 23.62
CA SER A 678 0.17 -9.33 23.54
C SER A 678 1.65 -9.66 23.21
N TRP A 679 2.03 -10.91 23.50
CA TRP A 679 3.31 -11.52 23.09
C TRP A 679 3.19 -12.31 21.77
N GLN A 680 2.07 -12.18 21.05
CA GLN A 680 1.75 -13.03 19.90
C GLN A 680 2.52 -12.59 18.64
N ALA A 681 2.60 -13.48 17.64
CA ALA A 681 3.53 -13.34 16.52
C ALA A 681 3.03 -12.40 15.43
N ASN A 682 1.70 -12.31 15.24
CA ASN A 682 1.08 -11.56 14.14
C ASN A 682 0.45 -10.24 14.60
N ASP A 683 0.15 -10.09 15.90
CA ASP A 683 -0.47 -8.90 16.47
C ASP A 683 -0.03 -8.62 17.93
N GLY A 684 1.27 -8.39 18.13
CA GLY A 684 1.87 -8.17 19.44
C GLY A 684 3.29 -7.60 19.34
N ILE A 685 4.07 -7.67 20.42
CA ILE A 685 5.42 -7.10 20.46
C ILE A 685 6.36 -7.63 19.35
N LYS A 686 6.15 -8.89 18.89
CA LYS A 686 6.87 -9.45 17.74
C LYS A 686 6.49 -8.78 16.43
N SER A 687 5.18 -8.63 16.18
CA SER A 687 4.67 -8.04 14.93
C SER A 687 5.00 -6.56 14.80
N SER A 688 5.17 -5.86 15.93
CA SER A 688 5.71 -4.50 15.98
C SER A 688 7.11 -4.44 15.34
N VAL A 689 8.04 -5.29 15.78
CA VAL A 689 9.39 -5.36 15.17
C VAL A 689 9.32 -5.75 13.68
N VAL A 690 8.37 -6.59 13.25
CA VAL A 690 8.17 -6.86 11.81
C VAL A 690 7.70 -5.60 11.06
N GLY A 691 6.75 -4.84 11.63
CA GLY A 691 6.24 -3.58 11.06
C GLY A 691 7.35 -2.55 10.89
N LEU A 692 8.10 -2.28 11.95
CA LEU A 692 9.28 -1.40 11.96
C LEU A 692 10.25 -1.73 10.81
N LEU A 693 10.62 -3.01 10.66
CA LEU A 693 11.64 -3.45 9.71
C LEU A 693 11.12 -3.53 8.26
N THR A 694 9.86 -3.92 8.05
CA THR A 694 9.25 -3.99 6.70
C THR A 694 8.83 -2.63 6.19
N GLY A 695 8.33 -1.75 7.06
CA GLY A 695 8.14 -0.33 6.78
C GLY A 695 9.45 0.32 6.35
N GLY A 696 10.55 0.10 7.10
CA GLY A 696 11.88 0.57 6.73
C GLY A 696 12.36 0.02 5.38
N LEU A 697 12.18 -1.28 5.12
CA LEU A 697 12.47 -1.89 3.81
C LEU A 697 11.60 -1.30 2.68
N SER A 698 10.40 -0.84 2.98
CA SER A 698 9.43 -0.21 2.06
C SER A 698 9.54 1.32 1.98
N GLY A 699 10.56 1.93 2.58
CA GLY A 699 10.81 3.37 2.53
C GLY A 699 9.91 4.22 3.42
N PHE A 700 9.52 3.69 4.58
CA PHE A 700 9.05 4.45 5.75
C PHE A 700 10.22 4.54 6.75
N PRO A 701 11.20 5.46 6.57
CA PRO A 701 12.46 5.40 7.29
C PRO A 701 12.38 5.87 8.75
N LEU A 702 11.34 6.64 9.09
CA LEU A 702 11.05 7.15 10.43
C LEU A 702 9.74 6.51 10.91
N ASN A 703 9.82 5.54 11.82
CA ASN A 703 8.68 4.76 12.32
C ASN A 703 8.88 4.32 13.80
N HIS A 704 7.79 4.13 14.54
CA HIS A 704 7.77 3.72 15.95
C HIS A 704 6.45 3.02 16.34
N SER A 705 6.40 2.36 17.50
CA SER A 705 5.17 1.75 18.05
C SER A 705 4.66 2.48 19.29
N ASP A 706 3.42 2.16 19.67
CA ASP A 706 2.95 2.39 21.04
C ASP A 706 3.76 1.51 22.01
N ALA A 707 4.55 2.10 22.91
CA ALA A 707 5.29 1.33 23.91
C ALA A 707 4.32 0.58 24.85
N GLY A 708 4.13 -0.71 24.58
CA GLY A 708 3.23 -1.62 25.28
C GLY A 708 2.02 -2.10 24.46
N GLY A 709 1.87 -1.66 23.20
CA GLY A 709 0.72 -1.96 22.35
C GLY A 709 -0.56 -1.25 22.78
N TYR A 710 -1.60 -1.29 21.93
CA TYR A 710 -2.84 -0.53 22.10
C TYR A 710 -4.07 -1.41 22.36
N CYS A 711 -4.29 -2.43 21.53
CA CYS A 711 -5.58 -3.10 21.44
C CYS A 711 -5.80 -4.09 22.61
N THR A 712 -6.69 -3.71 23.53
CA THR A 712 -7.04 -4.45 24.74
C THR A 712 -8.37 -5.16 24.54
N VAL A 713 -8.37 -6.49 24.63
CA VAL A 713 -9.58 -7.31 24.48
C VAL A 713 -9.92 -7.92 25.82
N ASP A 714 -11.01 -7.48 26.42
CA ASP A 714 -11.41 -7.85 27.77
C ASP A 714 -12.86 -8.36 27.73
N LEU A 715 -12.99 -9.63 27.37
CA LEU A 715 -14.24 -10.40 27.26
C LEU A 715 -14.27 -11.50 28.32
N PRO A 716 -15.44 -12.06 28.69
CA PRO A 716 -15.55 -13.02 29.78
C PRO A 716 -14.56 -14.19 29.71
N PHE A 717 -14.34 -14.72 28.50
CA PHE A 717 -13.49 -15.89 28.21
C PHE A 717 -12.21 -15.57 27.42
N LEU A 718 -11.98 -14.31 27.02
CA LEU A 718 -10.79 -13.88 26.26
C LEU A 718 -10.29 -12.56 26.82
N ARG A 719 -9.14 -12.59 27.49
CA ARG A 719 -8.56 -11.43 28.19
C ARG A 719 -7.10 -11.22 27.80
N TYR A 720 -6.91 -10.22 26.95
CA TYR A 720 -5.63 -9.67 26.54
C TYR A 720 -5.52 -8.29 27.20
N ARG A 721 -4.70 -8.21 28.24
CA ARG A 721 -4.44 -7.03 29.06
C ARG A 721 -2.95 -6.83 29.18
N ARG A 722 -2.47 -5.58 29.15
CA ARG A 722 -1.04 -5.28 29.22
C ARG A 722 -0.48 -5.64 30.60
N SER A 723 0.28 -6.73 30.66
CA SER A 723 1.06 -7.10 31.85
C SER A 723 2.26 -6.18 32.04
N GLU A 724 2.72 -5.97 33.29
CA GLU A 724 3.88 -5.12 33.60
C GLU A 724 5.10 -5.53 32.76
N GLU A 725 5.47 -6.81 32.77
CA GLU A 725 6.60 -7.36 32.00
C GLU A 725 6.55 -7.01 30.50
N LEU A 726 5.37 -7.11 29.88
CA LEU A 726 5.19 -6.77 28.46
C LEU A 726 5.44 -5.28 28.22
N LEU A 727 4.93 -4.41 29.09
CA LEU A 727 5.19 -2.98 29.03
C LEU A 727 6.69 -2.68 29.18
N LEU A 728 7.36 -3.32 30.14
CA LEU A 728 8.80 -3.12 30.37
C LEU A 728 9.62 -3.52 29.13
N ARG A 729 9.36 -4.69 28.53
CA ARG A 729 10.06 -5.11 27.28
C ARG A 729 9.75 -4.23 26.08
N TRP A 730 8.53 -3.72 25.94
CA TRP A 730 8.18 -2.86 24.80
C TRP A 730 8.72 -1.42 24.96
N MET A 731 8.97 -0.97 26.20
CA MET A 731 9.76 0.23 26.49
C MET A 731 11.26 0.03 26.21
N GLU A 732 11.81 -1.17 26.44
CA GLU A 732 13.17 -1.52 26.00
C GLU A 732 13.31 -1.48 24.47
N VAL A 733 12.32 -1.97 23.71
CA VAL A 733 12.31 -1.90 22.23
C VAL A 733 12.25 -0.44 21.75
N ASN A 734 11.29 0.35 22.24
CA ASN A 734 11.13 1.74 21.78
C ASN A 734 12.20 2.71 22.30
N ALA A 735 13.07 2.29 23.24
CA ALA A 735 14.29 3.04 23.55
C ALA A 735 15.29 3.08 22.37
N PHE A 736 15.07 2.28 21.32
CA PHE A 736 15.89 2.16 20.10
C PHE A 736 15.12 2.40 18.79
N THR A 737 13.91 2.97 18.84
CA THR A 737 13.17 3.47 17.65
C THR A 737 13.42 4.98 17.45
N VAL A 738 12.88 5.58 16.38
CA VAL A 738 13.08 7.03 16.13
C VAL A 738 12.40 7.91 17.20
N VAL A 739 11.25 7.49 17.74
CA VAL A 739 10.50 8.24 18.77
C VAL A 739 10.02 7.28 19.83
N PHE A 740 10.48 7.46 21.07
CA PHE A 740 10.02 6.69 22.21
C PHE A 740 8.69 7.26 22.72
N ARG A 741 7.56 6.71 22.30
CA ARG A 741 6.21 7.17 22.68
C ARG A 741 5.42 6.12 23.48
N THR A 742 4.75 6.54 24.56
CA THR A 742 3.79 5.70 25.30
C THR A 742 2.37 5.84 24.76
N HIS A 743 1.50 4.89 25.10
CA HIS A 743 0.05 5.04 24.93
C HIS A 743 -0.69 4.20 25.98
N GLU A 744 -1.82 4.67 26.50
CA GLU A 744 -2.59 3.92 27.50
C GLU A 744 -3.39 2.72 26.97
N GLY A 745 -3.65 2.69 25.65
CA GLY A 745 -4.52 1.72 25.00
C GLY A 745 -6.01 2.08 25.08
N ASN A 746 -6.85 1.34 24.34
CA ASN A 746 -8.30 1.55 24.29
C ASN A 746 -9.05 1.26 25.61
N LYS A 747 -8.41 0.64 26.61
CA LYS A 747 -8.97 0.38 27.95
C LYS A 747 -7.94 0.67 29.06
N PRO A 748 -7.61 1.95 29.34
CA PRO A 748 -6.51 2.33 30.23
C PRO A 748 -6.54 1.64 31.60
N ALA A 749 -7.71 1.57 32.24
CA ALA A 749 -7.91 0.99 33.57
C ALA A 749 -7.82 -0.54 33.65
N SER A 750 -7.74 -1.26 32.51
CA SER A 750 -7.53 -2.71 32.47
C SER A 750 -6.06 -3.10 32.25
N ASN A 751 -5.17 -2.13 32.06
CA ASN A 751 -3.78 -2.32 31.64
C ASN A 751 -2.78 -1.77 32.66
N CYS A 752 -1.58 -2.35 32.67
CA CYS A 752 -0.42 -1.71 33.26
C CYS A 752 0.02 -0.50 32.40
N GLN A 753 0.33 0.62 33.06
CA GLN A 753 0.80 1.88 32.47
C GLN A 753 2.18 2.22 33.02
N PHE A 754 2.93 3.12 32.36
CA PHE A 754 4.28 3.47 32.81
C PHE A 754 4.28 4.13 34.20
N TYR A 755 3.15 4.74 34.62
CA TYR A 755 2.94 5.31 35.95
C TYR A 755 2.18 4.39 36.93
N SER A 756 1.99 3.10 36.63
CA SER A 756 1.25 2.18 37.51
C SER A 756 1.96 1.81 38.81
N SER A 757 3.30 1.86 38.86
CA SER A 757 4.09 1.59 40.06
C SER A 757 5.43 2.35 40.05
N HIS A 758 6.10 2.43 41.20
CA HIS A 758 7.48 2.92 41.27
C HIS A 758 8.42 2.12 40.34
N ARG A 759 8.16 0.81 40.15
CA ARG A 759 8.93 -0.04 39.25
C ARG A 759 8.72 0.33 37.78
N THR A 760 7.49 0.61 37.36
CA THR A 760 7.23 1.04 35.97
C THR A 760 7.79 2.43 35.70
N LEU A 761 7.70 3.36 36.67
CA LEU A 761 8.28 4.70 36.55
C LEU A 761 9.81 4.65 36.46
N ALA A 762 10.47 3.91 37.36
CA ALA A 762 11.93 3.75 37.33
C ALA A 762 12.42 3.08 36.02
N HIS A 763 11.65 2.13 35.48
CA HIS A 763 11.99 1.51 34.20
C HIS A 763 11.75 2.45 33.01
N PHE A 764 10.64 3.20 32.98
CA PHE A 764 10.40 4.23 31.96
C PHE A 764 11.48 5.30 31.98
N ALA A 765 11.87 5.79 33.17
CA ALA A 765 12.99 6.70 33.36
C ALA A 765 14.30 6.14 32.80
N ARG A 766 14.60 4.86 33.06
CA ARG A 766 15.78 4.18 32.53
C ARG A 766 15.73 4.07 31.00
N CYS A 767 14.60 3.68 30.41
CA CYS A 767 14.43 3.62 28.96
C CYS A 767 14.53 5.00 28.29
N ALA A 768 13.98 6.06 28.90
CA ALA A 768 14.08 7.42 28.39
C ALA A 768 15.53 7.97 28.48
N LYS A 769 16.27 7.61 29.54
CA LYS A 769 17.72 7.90 29.66
C LYS A 769 18.55 7.09 28.65
N ILE A 770 18.20 5.84 28.34
CA ILE A 770 18.81 5.07 27.23
C ILE A 770 18.54 5.76 25.88
N TYR A 771 17.29 6.11 25.60
CA TYR A 771 16.89 6.82 24.38
C TYR A 771 17.62 8.15 24.22
N LYS A 772 17.76 8.94 25.30
CA LYS A 772 18.54 10.19 25.33
C LYS A 772 20.03 9.95 25.03
N ALA A 773 20.61 8.86 25.52
CA ALA A 773 22.05 8.61 25.40
C ALA A 773 22.56 8.47 23.95
N TRP A 774 21.71 8.13 22.98
CA TRP A 774 22.06 8.06 21.54
C TRP A 774 21.41 9.15 20.67
N GLU A 775 20.87 10.24 21.25
CA GLU A 775 20.28 11.38 20.54
C GLU A 775 21.16 11.89 19.39
N PHE A 776 22.46 12.09 19.63
CA PHE A 776 23.39 12.57 18.60
C PHE A 776 23.38 11.68 17.34
N TYR A 777 23.35 10.35 17.50
CA TYR A 777 23.33 9.41 16.39
C TYR A 777 21.93 9.28 15.78
N ARG A 778 20.88 9.43 16.59
CA ARG A 778 19.50 9.53 16.08
C ARG A 778 19.34 10.71 15.12
N ASP A 779 19.88 11.87 15.48
CA ASP A 779 19.79 13.07 14.66
C ASP A 779 20.67 12.98 13.39
N GLU A 780 21.77 12.23 13.43
CA GLU A 780 22.54 11.83 12.23
C GLU A 780 21.68 10.91 11.31
N LEU A 781 21.06 9.86 11.87
CA LEU A 781 20.21 8.92 11.13
C LEU A 781 18.91 9.53 10.59
N VAL A 782 18.34 10.53 11.25
CA VAL A 782 17.17 11.29 10.75
C VAL A 782 17.56 12.16 9.56
N ARG A 783 18.76 12.76 9.57
CA ARG A 783 19.31 13.45 8.38
C ARG A 783 19.63 12.46 7.25
N GLU A 784 20.15 11.27 7.56
CA GLU A 784 20.35 10.19 6.58
C GLU A 784 19.02 9.70 5.97
N ALA A 785 17.96 9.61 6.76
CA ALA A 785 16.62 9.26 6.31
C ALA A 785 16.02 10.31 5.36
N ALA A 786 16.19 11.60 5.65
CA ALA A 786 15.76 12.67 4.75
C ALA A 786 16.61 12.72 3.46
N ALA A 787 17.94 12.58 3.58
CA ALA A 787 18.87 12.68 2.46
C ALA A 787 18.84 11.46 1.53
N MET A 788 18.72 10.24 2.07
CA MET A 788 18.83 8.98 1.32
C MET A 788 17.63 8.04 1.46
N GLY A 789 16.72 8.22 2.42
CA GLY A 789 15.57 7.34 2.62
C GLY A 789 15.90 6.00 3.29
N LEU A 790 17.09 5.89 3.91
CA LEU A 790 17.48 4.72 4.70
C LEU A 790 16.84 4.80 6.10
N PRO A 791 16.31 3.70 6.66
CA PRO A 791 15.60 3.74 7.93
C PRO A 791 16.53 3.89 9.13
N VAL A 792 16.00 4.41 10.23
CA VAL A 792 16.72 4.48 11.53
C VAL A 792 16.95 3.06 12.06
N ALA A 793 15.89 2.24 12.12
CA ALA A 793 15.96 0.82 12.47
C ALA A 793 16.03 -0.03 11.18
N ARG A 794 17.04 -0.90 11.05
CA ARG A 794 17.37 -1.59 9.79
C ARG A 794 17.27 -3.10 9.94
N HIS A 795 16.55 -3.73 9.01
CA HIS A 795 16.63 -5.18 8.84
C HIS A 795 18.05 -5.55 8.39
N MET A 796 18.65 -6.59 9.00
CA MET A 796 20.04 -6.99 8.76
C MET A 796 20.38 -7.16 7.27
N PHE A 797 19.41 -7.60 6.47
CA PHE A 797 19.50 -7.75 5.00
C PHE A 797 19.98 -6.48 4.27
N LEU A 798 19.74 -5.27 4.78
CA LEU A 798 20.21 -4.03 4.16
C LEU A 798 21.75 -3.93 4.10
N HIS A 799 22.45 -4.58 5.03
CA HIS A 799 23.92 -4.52 5.16
C HIS A 799 24.59 -5.89 4.97
N TYR A 800 23.85 -6.98 5.14
CA TYR A 800 24.34 -8.36 4.95
C TYR A 800 23.41 -9.14 3.99
N PRO A 801 23.29 -8.74 2.70
CA PRO A 801 22.32 -9.34 1.77
C PRO A 801 22.62 -10.81 1.40
N GLU A 802 23.89 -11.20 1.34
CA GLU A 802 24.31 -12.55 0.91
C GLU A 802 24.17 -13.61 2.01
N ASP A 803 23.90 -13.20 3.25
CA ASP A 803 23.80 -14.12 4.40
C ASP A 803 22.40 -14.77 4.47
N GLU A 804 22.33 -16.08 4.24
CA GLU A 804 21.05 -16.82 4.18
C GLU A 804 20.27 -16.81 5.50
N ARG A 805 20.96 -16.70 6.64
CA ARG A 805 20.40 -16.68 7.99
C ARG A 805 19.75 -15.32 8.26
N VAL A 806 20.38 -14.24 7.81
CA VAL A 806 19.85 -12.86 7.76
C VAL A 806 18.68 -12.74 6.80
N GLN A 807 18.77 -13.30 5.59
CA GLN A 807 17.68 -13.30 4.61
C GLN A 807 16.41 -13.99 5.14
N GLY A 808 16.52 -14.83 6.18
CA GLY A 808 15.43 -15.56 6.83
C GLY A 808 14.91 -14.95 8.13
N MET A 809 15.44 -13.80 8.57
CA MET A 809 14.99 -13.13 9.80
C MET A 809 13.62 -12.47 9.67
N THR A 810 13.00 -12.19 10.81
CA THR A 810 11.69 -11.55 10.93
C THR A 810 11.61 -10.49 12.03
N TRP A 811 12.10 -10.82 13.23
CA TRP A 811 12.00 -9.96 14.43
C TRP A 811 13.10 -10.20 15.46
N GLN A 812 14.06 -11.09 15.18
CA GLN A 812 15.02 -11.61 16.17
C GLN A 812 16.01 -10.54 16.62
N GLU A 813 16.41 -9.67 15.71
CA GLU A 813 17.38 -8.59 15.91
C GLU A 813 17.24 -7.52 14.82
N PHE A 814 17.76 -6.32 15.08
CA PHE A 814 17.85 -5.23 14.11
C PHE A 814 19.01 -4.29 14.41
N LEU A 815 19.51 -3.58 13.40
CA LEU A 815 20.49 -2.50 13.60
C LEU A 815 19.77 -1.19 13.87
N VAL A 816 20.35 -0.33 14.72
CA VAL A 816 20.10 1.11 14.66
C VAL A 816 21.24 1.71 13.86
N GLY A 817 20.94 2.24 12.68
CA GLY A 817 21.93 2.68 11.72
C GLY A 817 22.86 1.55 11.27
N THR A 818 24.17 1.74 11.43
CA THR A 818 25.23 0.74 11.18
C THR A 818 25.99 0.35 12.45
N GLU A 819 25.93 1.17 13.50
CA GLU A 819 26.86 1.12 14.64
C GLU A 819 26.35 0.38 15.87
N MET A 820 25.05 0.12 15.94
CA MET A 820 24.37 -0.51 17.08
C MET A 820 23.51 -1.68 16.62
N LEU A 821 23.54 -2.79 17.35
CA LEU A 821 22.71 -3.99 17.14
C LEU A 821 21.82 -4.20 18.38
N VAL A 822 20.54 -4.45 18.17
CA VAL A 822 19.53 -4.66 19.22
C VAL A 822 18.90 -6.04 19.04
N VAL A 823 18.93 -6.86 20.10
CA VAL A 823 18.40 -8.23 20.11
C VAL A 823 17.29 -8.31 21.17
N PRO A 824 16.04 -7.95 20.82
CA PRO A 824 14.98 -7.70 21.79
C PRO A 824 14.41 -8.96 22.45
N VAL A 825 13.98 -8.83 23.72
CA VAL A 825 13.28 -9.90 24.44
C VAL A 825 11.79 -9.87 24.10
N LEU A 826 11.41 -10.66 23.10
CA LEU A 826 10.05 -10.69 22.56
C LEU A 826 9.19 -11.86 23.08
N ASP A 827 9.64 -12.59 24.09
CA ASP A 827 8.93 -13.72 24.70
C ASP A 827 8.88 -13.60 26.23
N LYS A 828 7.72 -13.95 26.80
CA LYS A 828 7.44 -13.82 28.24
C LYS A 828 8.33 -14.72 29.09
N GLY A 829 8.81 -14.22 30.22
CA GLY A 829 9.59 -14.95 31.22
C GLY A 829 11.05 -15.16 30.84
N ARG A 830 11.53 -14.53 29.75
CA ARG A 830 12.90 -14.70 29.24
C ARG A 830 13.84 -13.67 29.86
N SER A 831 15.02 -14.15 30.28
CA SER A 831 16.17 -13.34 30.74
C SER A 831 17.39 -13.46 29.83
N LYS A 832 17.29 -14.19 28.72
CA LYS A 832 18.33 -14.43 27.72
C LYS A 832 17.76 -14.49 26.30
N VAL A 833 18.57 -14.08 25.33
CA VAL A 833 18.31 -14.15 23.88
C VAL A 833 19.47 -14.82 23.15
N THR A 834 19.24 -15.24 21.91
CA THR A 834 20.33 -15.63 20.99
C THR A 834 20.56 -14.48 20.02
N ALA A 835 21.74 -13.86 20.07
CA ALA A 835 22.20 -12.88 19.09
C ALA A 835 22.87 -13.60 17.90
N TYR A 836 22.75 -13.05 16.70
CA TYR A 836 23.52 -13.46 15.54
C TYR A 836 24.49 -12.36 15.08
N PHE A 837 25.67 -12.77 14.63
CA PHE A 837 26.67 -11.90 14.05
C PHE A 837 27.06 -12.49 12.68
N PRO A 838 26.61 -11.89 11.56
CA PRO A 838 26.87 -12.39 10.21
C PRO A 838 28.36 -12.56 9.88
N ALA A 839 28.67 -13.39 8.88
CA ALA A 839 30.03 -13.53 8.37
C ALA A 839 30.58 -12.15 7.92
N GLY A 840 31.80 -11.81 8.33
CA GLY A 840 32.39 -10.50 8.06
C GLY A 840 31.76 -9.31 8.80
N ALA A 841 30.84 -9.52 9.75
CA ALA A 841 30.24 -8.43 10.53
C ALA A 841 31.24 -7.69 11.46
N GLY A 842 32.44 -8.25 11.67
CA GLY A 842 33.51 -7.67 12.46
C GLY A 842 33.42 -8.03 13.95
N ALA A 843 33.76 -7.06 14.81
CA ALA A 843 33.70 -7.20 16.26
C ALA A 843 32.58 -6.34 16.86
N TRP A 844 31.77 -6.95 17.73
CA TRP A 844 30.62 -6.35 18.40
C TRP A 844 30.75 -6.49 19.92
N ARG A 845 30.65 -5.36 20.63
CA ARG A 845 30.84 -5.25 22.08
C ARG A 845 29.51 -5.06 22.79
N HIS A 846 29.17 -5.97 23.70
CA HIS A 846 27.92 -5.91 24.48
C HIS A 846 27.96 -4.78 25.50
N VAL A 847 26.92 -3.93 25.49
CA VAL A 847 26.90 -2.64 26.22
C VAL A 847 26.97 -2.81 27.74
N TRP A 848 26.42 -3.89 28.29
CA TRP A 848 26.32 -4.07 29.75
C TRP A 848 27.47 -4.88 30.37
N SER A 849 28.05 -5.85 29.64
CA SER A 849 29.17 -6.67 30.13
C SER A 849 30.54 -6.23 29.61
N GLY A 850 30.59 -5.47 28.51
CA GLY A 850 31.83 -5.14 27.80
C GLY A 850 32.44 -6.30 27.01
N GLU A 851 31.77 -7.45 26.97
CA GLU A 851 32.19 -8.67 26.26
C GLU A 851 32.15 -8.46 24.74
N GLU A 852 33.18 -8.94 24.04
CA GLU A 852 33.34 -8.76 22.59
C GLU A 852 33.13 -10.07 21.81
N TYR A 853 32.26 -10.01 20.81
CA TYR A 853 31.92 -11.10 19.90
C TYR A 853 32.56 -10.78 18.54
N VAL A 854 33.53 -11.60 18.12
CA VAL A 854 34.34 -11.36 16.92
C VAL A 854 34.03 -12.40 15.86
N VAL A 855 33.70 -11.96 14.64
CA VAL A 855 33.48 -12.82 13.47
C VAL A 855 34.41 -12.40 12.34
N GLY A 856 35.35 -13.26 11.99
CA GLY A 856 36.26 -13.06 10.86
C GLY A 856 35.59 -13.31 9.51
N GLU A 857 36.15 -12.75 8.43
CA GLU A 857 35.61 -12.89 7.06
C GLU A 857 35.58 -14.34 6.55
N MET A 858 36.52 -15.19 6.99
CA MET A 858 36.57 -16.61 6.65
C MET A 858 35.89 -17.53 7.69
N GLN A 859 35.11 -16.96 8.60
CA GLN A 859 34.27 -17.71 9.55
C GLN A 859 32.80 -17.58 9.14
N GLY A 860 32.02 -18.65 9.32
CA GLY A 860 30.56 -18.54 9.27
C GLY A 860 30.05 -17.65 10.41
N GLY A 861 28.88 -17.05 10.24
CA GLY A 861 28.29 -16.18 11.25
C GLY A 861 28.06 -16.89 12.60
N LEU A 862 28.24 -16.14 13.68
CA LEU A 862 28.25 -16.61 15.07
C LEU A 862 26.87 -16.42 15.72
N GLU A 863 26.29 -17.50 16.28
CA GLU A 863 25.18 -17.39 17.25
C GLU A 863 25.73 -17.43 18.70
N ALA A 864 25.27 -16.53 19.56
CA ALA A 864 25.68 -16.44 20.97
C ALA A 864 24.47 -16.26 21.90
N GLU A 865 24.44 -16.97 23.03
CA GLU A 865 23.40 -16.79 24.07
C GLU A 865 23.82 -15.70 25.05
N VAL A 866 23.06 -14.59 25.12
CA VAL A 866 23.42 -13.38 25.87
C VAL A 866 22.37 -13.05 26.92
N GLU A 867 22.83 -12.62 28.10
CA GLU A 867 21.98 -12.15 29.20
C GLU A 867 21.26 -10.85 28.82
N ALA A 868 19.92 -10.91 28.86
CA ALA A 868 19.02 -9.83 28.50
C ALA A 868 17.96 -9.66 29.59
N ARG A 869 18.36 -9.28 30.81
CA ARG A 869 17.44 -9.09 31.95
C ARG A 869 16.56 -7.86 31.75
N VAL A 870 15.45 -7.76 32.48
CA VAL A 870 14.61 -6.55 32.45
C VAL A 870 15.43 -5.35 32.94
N GLY A 871 15.47 -4.28 32.14
CA GLY A 871 16.33 -3.10 32.33
C GLY A 871 17.71 -3.19 31.66
N TYR A 872 18.04 -4.34 31.07
CA TYR A 872 19.30 -4.63 30.39
C TYR A 872 19.02 -5.44 29.10
N PRO A 873 18.33 -4.85 28.09
CA PRO A 873 18.07 -5.52 26.82
C PRO A 873 19.40 -5.81 26.09
N ALA A 874 19.54 -6.95 25.40
CA ALA A 874 20.79 -7.25 24.70
C ALA A 874 21.03 -6.25 23.57
N VAL A 875 22.06 -5.41 23.75
CA VAL A 875 22.43 -4.33 22.84
C VAL A 875 23.95 -4.32 22.71
N PHE A 876 24.42 -4.20 21.48
CA PHE A 876 25.83 -4.25 21.13
C PHE A 876 26.19 -3.01 20.31
N VAL A 877 27.44 -2.58 20.42
CA VAL A 877 28.01 -1.54 19.58
C VAL A 877 29.22 -2.09 18.84
N ARG A 878 29.54 -1.59 17.65
CA ARG A 878 30.78 -1.97 16.96
C ARG A 878 32.01 -1.65 17.83
N SER A 879 32.94 -2.59 17.93
CA SER A 879 34.21 -2.36 18.64
C SER A 879 35.02 -1.29 17.92
N GLY A 880 35.56 -0.32 18.67
CA GLY A 880 36.26 0.85 18.13
C GLY A 880 35.35 1.93 17.49
N SER A 881 34.02 1.79 17.55
CA SER A 881 33.10 2.80 17.04
C SER A 881 33.00 4.01 17.98
N LEU A 882 33.28 5.20 17.45
CA LEU A 882 33.11 6.48 18.15
C LEU A 882 31.65 6.71 18.57
N VAL A 883 30.68 6.25 17.77
CA VAL A 883 29.25 6.26 18.12
C VAL A 883 29.00 5.36 19.32
N GLY A 884 29.52 4.13 19.29
CA GLY A 884 29.40 3.18 20.40
C GLY A 884 30.01 3.70 21.70
N GLU A 885 31.18 4.34 21.61
CA GLU A 885 31.90 4.89 22.78
C GLU A 885 31.22 6.14 23.35
N ARG A 886 30.71 7.04 22.48
CA ARG A 886 29.91 8.19 22.91
C ARG A 886 28.58 7.76 23.54
N PHE A 887 27.90 6.74 22.99
CA PHE A 887 26.70 6.16 23.61
C PHE A 887 26.97 5.60 25.00
N VAL A 888 28.01 4.76 25.15
CA VAL A 888 28.42 4.19 26.45
C VAL A 888 28.85 5.28 27.45
N SER A 889 29.51 6.35 26.99
CA SER A 889 29.83 7.51 27.82
C SER A 889 28.57 8.25 28.30
N ASN A 890 27.63 8.52 27.40
CA ASN A 890 26.36 9.18 27.72
C ASN A 890 25.50 8.34 28.69
N LEU A 891 25.49 7.01 28.56
CA LEU A 891 24.82 6.12 29.51
C LEU A 891 25.37 6.24 30.95
N ARG A 892 26.69 6.40 31.12
CA ARG A 892 27.30 6.66 32.44
C ARG A 892 26.93 8.04 32.97
N HIS A 893 26.99 9.08 32.12
CA HIS A 893 26.61 10.44 32.49
C HIS A 893 25.14 10.53 32.96
N LEU A 894 24.24 9.81 32.28
CA LEU A 894 22.82 9.69 32.62
C LEU A 894 22.52 8.66 33.73
N LYS A 895 23.55 8.10 34.38
CA LYS A 895 23.45 7.14 35.50
C LYS A 895 22.67 5.86 35.16
N VAL A 896 22.84 5.36 33.93
CA VAL A 896 22.27 4.09 33.43
C VAL A 896 23.26 2.94 33.54
N LEU A 897 24.56 3.24 33.36
CA LEU A 897 25.72 2.37 33.62
C LEU A 897 26.43 2.82 34.91
#